data_AF-E9HUL3-F1
#
_entry.id   AF-E9HUL3-F1
#
_cell.length_a   1.000
_cell.length_b   1.000
_cell.length_c   1.000
_cell.angle_alpha   90.00
_cell.angle_beta   90.00
_cell.angle_gamma   90.00
#
_symmetry.space_group_name_H-M   'P 1'
#
loop_
_entity.id
_entity.type
_entity.pdbx_description
1 polymer ?
#
loop_
_entity_poly.entity_id
_entity_poly.type
_entity_poly.pdbx_seq_one_letter_code
_entity_poly.pdbx_strand_id
1 'polypeptide(L)'
;MPPRRELTREEKDEKNRKAREKRSNEDPEAKEVRLAANRERAKIAREEKRRRLNPEEVQVAKNLNAKKAREERQAEAPDERALRQRLDAERKRVARANETQVEHEARLHDQRIRQQLLRQEQAEEENRARLLAEAERQAVFRQEEENRARLLAEAERQAVLRQEEENRARLLAEAERQADLRQDEQIRARLQAEAERQAALRQQEAAIILRAMNQRPACDRPRVVLANDAVAERPARQQHQARKRAADDTETAEEQRARLQAQALRKKYLRRDESEAERSARLQDQALRQKSLRNEESEAEKSSRLREQALRQHSLRKEESEEEKWARQRAQAVRQKNLRNKELEVEKQARLEDKLLRQNAVRDRETEENRLSRLQDQSLRQDAFRDRETEENTFARLGDQSLRQESVRGRETGEERLERAIADRFLHQVNLFEETEEDTAERREQHTEVMTDYRATENEEETADRREEDRLRTELQREHQFEREREEEELRARNALQHAEIVPVETADHEAFLREMHLDRNRAGNRRTHRIACKDIVVEDRVHLLDIGDLTKICAECDAKHFEKEMPKDQKFQRCCGKGKVIIPPPKPCPQPLASLLQNQHPKSKQFMKQIRNYNSAHAFASLGANQSPPPNRGPYCYRIHGQIYHQITPLGPTPNPRYADLYFLDSAQATDYRANIQAMSGCCRILMIELDAMLREKNPYALVYKMMRQVLEEEYVQRQAANLPHYTVGMIITCDRRNVDQRRYNCPTAREIAVVFKSSDGAPPSNRDIRGHLYIPVRGRRFIQIDTQKPMCDPMCYPLLFPNGEDGWHAHMNYNTTSRRERDEAAAMAMIVDEDEEEQIDPLWPNPRVLIREEVAAADGNAEIENERNVEPEPAEADENDDQQPNRNRGPRSRVTQAEFYSSIMSIRGDFNIVLSGGALTQQYFVDSFVKTEGNRIDWLRKHQTELHVERYCGLMDYINNRAERENVEVGSIYILPSSFIGSPRAMKQNYQDAMAIVAKFGNQLFF
;
A
#
# COMPACT_ATOMS: atom_id res chain seq x y z
N MET A 1 16.38 -74.38 -31.24
CA MET A 1 16.73 -75.63 -30.52
C MET A 1 15.44 -76.26 -30.00
N PRO A 2 15.36 -77.60 -29.84
CA PRO A 2 14.22 -78.21 -29.17
C PRO A 2 14.10 -77.71 -27.71
N PRO A 3 12.90 -77.71 -27.12
CA PRO A 3 12.72 -77.32 -25.72
C PRO A 3 13.55 -78.25 -24.83
N ARG A 4 14.43 -77.66 -24.01
CA ARG A 4 15.21 -78.44 -23.04
C ARG A 4 14.27 -78.98 -21.97
N ARG A 5 14.09 -80.30 -21.91
CA ARG A 5 13.49 -80.99 -20.75
C ARG A 5 14.13 -80.44 -19.49
N GLU A 6 13.31 -79.87 -18.61
CA GLU A 6 13.79 -79.37 -17.34
C GLU A 6 14.20 -80.55 -16.46
N LEU A 7 15.43 -80.51 -15.95
CA LEU A 7 15.90 -81.49 -14.98
C LEU A 7 15.17 -81.24 -13.64
N THR A 8 14.67 -82.29 -12.99
CA THR A 8 14.09 -82.21 -11.64
C THR A 8 15.14 -81.73 -10.62
N ARG A 9 14.73 -81.40 -9.38
CA ARG A 9 15.70 -81.07 -8.31
C ARG A 9 16.68 -82.23 -8.09
N GLU A 10 16.17 -83.46 -8.00
CA GLU A 10 16.96 -84.67 -7.83
C GLU A 10 17.92 -84.91 -9.00
N GLU A 11 17.47 -84.76 -10.26
CA GLU A 11 18.35 -84.86 -11.44
C GLU A 11 19.42 -83.75 -11.46
N LYS A 12 19.10 -82.54 -10.98
CA LYS A 12 20.06 -81.43 -10.83
C LYS A 12 21.08 -81.73 -9.74
N ASP A 13 20.65 -82.26 -8.59
CA ASP A 13 21.52 -82.53 -7.45
C ASP A 13 22.38 -83.79 -7.63
N GLU A 14 21.87 -84.81 -8.31
CA GLU A 14 22.65 -85.96 -8.79
C GLU A 14 23.73 -85.53 -9.79
N LYS A 15 23.37 -84.63 -10.72
CA LYS A 15 24.31 -84.02 -11.66
C LYS A 15 25.34 -83.14 -10.95
N ASN A 16 24.95 -82.42 -9.89
CA ASN A 16 25.86 -81.66 -9.04
C ASN A 16 26.79 -82.59 -8.24
N ARG A 17 26.32 -83.74 -7.74
CA ARG A 17 27.11 -84.75 -7.03
C ARG A 17 28.17 -85.36 -7.94
N LYS A 18 27.76 -85.89 -9.11
CA LYS A 18 28.68 -86.39 -10.15
C LYS A 18 29.66 -85.33 -10.63
N ALA A 19 29.24 -84.07 -10.70
CA ALA A 19 30.14 -82.95 -11.00
C ALA A 19 31.03 -82.52 -9.82
N ARG A 20 30.79 -82.95 -8.58
CA ARG A 20 31.71 -82.78 -7.43
C ARG A 20 32.72 -83.93 -7.39
N GLU A 21 32.27 -85.17 -7.56
CA GLU A 21 33.12 -86.37 -7.67
C GLU A 21 34.13 -86.25 -8.83
N LYS A 22 33.68 -85.78 -10.00
CA LYS A 22 34.58 -85.48 -11.13
C LYS A 22 35.54 -84.30 -10.88
N ARG A 23 35.37 -83.52 -9.80
CA ARG A 23 36.27 -82.44 -9.34
C ARG A 23 37.11 -82.80 -8.12
N SER A 24 36.82 -83.91 -7.42
CA SER A 24 37.72 -84.50 -6.42
C SER A 24 38.77 -85.37 -7.09
N ASN A 25 38.39 -86.14 -8.11
CA ASN A 25 39.26 -87.04 -8.86
C ASN A 25 39.91 -86.34 -10.07
N GLU A 26 40.12 -85.02 -9.97
CA GLU A 26 40.69 -84.20 -11.03
C GLU A 26 42.14 -83.84 -10.67
N ASP A 27 43.07 -84.31 -11.49
CA ASP A 27 44.52 -84.24 -11.31
C ASP A 27 44.98 -82.79 -11.04
N PRO A 28 45.86 -82.51 -10.03
CA PRO A 28 46.11 -81.14 -9.57
C PRO A 28 46.60 -80.18 -10.66
N GLU A 29 47.45 -80.66 -11.57
CA GLU A 29 47.99 -79.87 -12.69
C GLU A 29 46.89 -79.55 -13.72
N ALA A 30 46.10 -80.55 -14.13
CA ALA A 30 44.94 -80.34 -15.02
C ALA A 30 43.88 -79.41 -14.40
N LYS A 31 43.68 -79.50 -13.08
CA LYS A 31 42.79 -78.65 -12.29
C LYS A 31 43.31 -77.21 -12.20
N GLU A 32 44.62 -77.00 -12.07
CA GLU A 32 45.24 -75.67 -12.14
C GLU A 32 45.16 -75.08 -13.55
N VAL A 33 45.50 -75.83 -14.60
CA VAL A 33 45.34 -75.38 -16.00
C VAL A 33 43.88 -75.00 -16.30
N ARG A 34 42.90 -75.78 -15.82
CA ARG A 34 41.46 -75.44 -15.94
C ARG A 34 41.08 -74.20 -15.14
N LEU A 35 41.71 -73.95 -13.99
CA LEU A 35 41.50 -72.73 -13.19
C LEU A 35 42.16 -71.51 -13.85
N ALA A 36 43.35 -71.64 -14.43
CA ALA A 36 44.03 -70.59 -15.19
C ALA A 36 43.23 -70.21 -16.44
N ALA A 37 42.79 -71.18 -17.24
CA ALA A 37 41.94 -70.94 -18.41
C ALA A 37 40.60 -70.26 -18.05
N ASN A 38 40.01 -70.60 -16.91
CA ASN A 38 38.81 -69.92 -16.40
C ASN A 38 39.10 -68.50 -15.87
N ARG A 39 40.23 -68.28 -15.18
CA ARG A 39 40.69 -66.94 -14.76
C ARG A 39 40.88 -66.03 -15.97
N GLU A 40 41.48 -66.53 -17.05
CA GLU A 40 41.77 -65.72 -18.23
C GLU A 40 40.52 -65.46 -19.09
N ARG A 41 39.63 -66.44 -19.26
CA ARG A 41 38.28 -66.20 -19.82
C ARG A 41 37.49 -65.17 -19.00
N ALA A 42 37.65 -65.17 -17.67
CA ALA A 42 37.04 -64.17 -16.79
C ALA A 42 37.71 -62.79 -16.86
N LYS A 43 39.01 -62.69 -17.15
CA LYS A 43 39.66 -61.40 -17.48
C LYS A 43 39.13 -60.84 -18.79
N ILE A 44 39.17 -61.63 -19.86
CA ILE A 44 38.70 -61.22 -21.20
C ILE A 44 37.25 -60.74 -21.15
N ALA A 45 36.35 -61.49 -20.50
CA ALA A 45 34.96 -61.10 -20.34
C ALA A 45 34.77 -59.82 -19.46
N ARG A 46 35.68 -59.55 -18.52
CA ARG A 46 35.66 -58.30 -17.71
C ARG A 46 36.17 -57.11 -18.51
N GLU A 47 37.22 -57.27 -19.31
CA GLU A 47 37.75 -56.21 -20.17
C GLU A 47 36.81 -55.87 -21.33
N GLU A 48 36.22 -56.88 -21.96
CA GLU A 48 35.18 -56.69 -22.97
C GLU A 48 33.98 -55.94 -22.37
N LYS A 49 33.54 -56.31 -21.17
CA LYS A 49 32.48 -55.59 -20.45
C LYS A 49 32.90 -54.17 -20.04
N ARG A 50 34.19 -53.90 -19.77
CA ARG A 50 34.72 -52.55 -19.54
C ARG A 50 34.76 -51.70 -20.82
N ARG A 51 35.00 -52.31 -21.99
CA ARG A 51 35.03 -51.62 -23.29
C ARG A 51 33.64 -51.34 -23.87
N ARG A 52 32.62 -52.12 -23.50
CA ARG A 52 31.22 -51.98 -23.97
C ARG A 52 30.35 -51.03 -23.13
N LEU A 53 30.89 -50.32 -22.13
CA LEU A 53 30.10 -49.52 -21.19
C LEU A 53 30.64 -48.09 -21.08
N ASN A 54 29.81 -47.11 -21.43
CA ASN A 54 30.12 -45.68 -21.23
C ASN A 54 30.22 -45.40 -19.71
N PRO A 55 31.28 -44.72 -19.21
CA PRO A 55 31.42 -44.43 -17.78
C PRO A 55 30.20 -43.72 -17.16
N GLU A 56 29.50 -42.88 -17.92
CA GLU A 56 28.26 -42.24 -17.47
C GLU A 56 27.14 -43.26 -17.26
N GLU A 57 26.92 -44.18 -18.20
CA GLU A 57 25.93 -45.27 -18.08
C GLU A 57 26.25 -46.19 -16.90
N VAL A 58 27.53 -46.47 -16.63
CA VAL A 58 27.95 -47.23 -15.44
C VAL A 58 27.59 -46.49 -14.15
N GLN A 59 27.78 -45.17 -14.12
CA GLN A 59 27.45 -44.37 -12.95
C GLN A 59 25.93 -44.20 -12.78
N VAL A 60 25.19 -44.03 -13.88
CA VAL A 60 23.71 -44.05 -13.90
C VAL A 60 23.18 -45.41 -13.43
N ALA A 61 23.76 -46.54 -13.87
CA ALA A 61 23.36 -47.88 -13.43
C ALA A 61 23.70 -48.14 -11.95
N LYS A 62 24.85 -47.66 -11.45
CA LYS A 62 25.16 -47.68 -10.01
C LYS A 62 24.15 -46.84 -9.23
N ASN A 63 23.83 -45.64 -9.71
CA ASN A 63 22.85 -44.75 -9.07
C ASN A 63 21.44 -45.35 -9.08
N LEU A 64 21.03 -46.02 -10.16
CA LEU A 64 19.76 -46.77 -10.26
C LEU A 64 19.70 -47.95 -9.29
N ASN A 65 20.77 -48.74 -9.18
CA ASN A 65 20.82 -49.85 -8.23
C ASN A 65 20.88 -49.36 -6.77
N ALA A 66 21.62 -48.27 -6.50
CA ALA A 66 21.63 -47.62 -5.20
C ALA A 66 20.28 -46.96 -4.86
N LYS A 67 19.53 -46.50 -5.85
CA LYS A 67 18.17 -45.97 -5.72
C LYS A 67 17.16 -47.08 -5.43
N LYS A 68 17.13 -48.17 -6.21
CA LYS A 68 16.30 -49.36 -5.90
C LYS A 68 16.58 -49.89 -4.50
N ALA A 69 17.86 -50.07 -4.17
CA ALA A 69 18.26 -50.49 -2.83
C ALA A 69 18.02 -49.43 -1.73
N ARG A 70 17.56 -48.21 -2.05
CA ARG A 70 17.03 -47.22 -1.07
C ARG A 70 15.51 -47.29 -0.99
N GLU A 71 14.83 -47.51 -2.12
CA GLU A 71 13.38 -47.67 -2.22
C GLU A 71 12.92 -48.96 -1.53
N GLU A 72 13.61 -50.08 -1.76
CA GLU A 72 13.45 -51.33 -0.99
C GLU A 72 13.64 -51.09 0.52
N ARG A 73 14.62 -50.26 0.89
CA ARG A 73 14.90 -49.82 2.29
C ARG A 73 13.90 -48.83 2.88
N GLN A 74 12.95 -48.36 2.08
CA GLN A 74 11.85 -47.47 2.48
C GLN A 74 10.50 -48.20 2.49
N ALA A 75 10.40 -49.36 1.85
CA ALA A 75 9.20 -50.20 1.82
C ALA A 75 9.14 -51.26 2.95
N GLU A 76 10.24 -51.55 3.63
CA GLU A 76 10.29 -52.44 4.81
C GLU A 76 9.45 -51.89 5.97
N ALA A 77 8.74 -52.80 6.66
CA ALA A 77 7.98 -52.45 7.87
C ALA A 77 8.92 -51.90 8.98
N PRO A 78 8.43 -51.04 9.89
CA PRO A 78 9.26 -50.44 10.94
C PRO A 78 10.03 -51.47 11.78
N ASP A 79 9.39 -52.59 12.13
CA ASP A 79 9.97 -53.66 12.93
C ASP A 79 11.02 -54.48 12.17
N GLU A 80 10.77 -54.80 10.88
CA GLU A 80 11.76 -55.45 10.02
C GLU A 80 12.98 -54.56 9.81
N ARG A 81 12.75 -53.26 9.60
CA ARG A 81 13.80 -52.25 9.46
C ARG A 81 14.63 -52.12 10.74
N ALA A 82 14.00 -52.14 11.91
CA ALA A 82 14.68 -52.15 13.21
C ALA A 82 15.44 -53.45 13.44
N LEU A 83 14.85 -54.61 13.13
CA LEU A 83 15.47 -55.92 13.25
C LEU A 83 16.70 -56.05 12.35
N ARG A 84 16.60 -55.64 11.07
CA ARG A 84 17.78 -55.62 10.18
C ARG A 84 18.82 -54.61 10.66
N GLN A 85 18.45 -53.43 11.17
CA GLN A 85 19.43 -52.49 11.72
C GLN A 85 20.18 -53.08 12.92
N ARG A 86 19.50 -53.85 13.80
CA ARG A 86 20.14 -54.61 14.88
C ARG A 86 21.08 -55.69 14.32
N LEU A 87 20.61 -56.53 13.39
CA LEU A 87 21.41 -57.60 12.77
C LEU A 87 22.61 -57.07 11.97
N ASP A 88 22.49 -55.93 11.28
CA ASP A 88 23.61 -55.28 10.58
C ASP A 88 24.61 -54.65 11.55
N ALA A 89 24.14 -54.07 12.67
CA ALA A 89 25.03 -53.57 13.72
C ALA A 89 25.76 -54.72 14.42
N GLU A 90 25.08 -55.84 14.65
CA GLU A 90 25.63 -57.06 15.23
C GLU A 90 26.63 -57.74 14.30
N ARG A 91 26.30 -57.92 13.01
CA ARG A 91 27.26 -58.37 11.98
C ARG A 91 28.49 -57.48 11.92
N LYS A 92 28.34 -56.15 12.03
CA LYS A 92 29.48 -55.20 12.08
C LYS A 92 30.26 -55.28 13.39
N ARG A 93 29.64 -55.65 14.51
CA ARG A 93 30.34 -55.93 15.79
C ARG A 93 31.13 -57.23 15.71
N VAL A 94 30.53 -58.32 15.21
CA VAL A 94 31.22 -59.61 15.01
C VAL A 94 32.36 -59.49 14.01
N ALA A 95 32.16 -58.77 12.89
CA ALA A 95 33.23 -58.50 11.93
C ALA A 95 34.40 -57.71 12.56
N ARG A 96 34.13 -56.74 13.44
CA ARG A 96 35.17 -56.00 14.20
C ARG A 96 35.85 -56.83 15.27
N ALA A 97 35.16 -57.80 15.87
CA ALA A 97 35.74 -58.71 16.87
C ALA A 97 36.70 -59.73 16.24
N ASN A 98 36.50 -60.06 14.96
CA ASN A 98 37.32 -60.99 14.18
C ASN A 98 38.29 -60.28 13.21
N GLU A 99 38.42 -58.96 13.30
CA GLU A 99 39.23 -58.13 12.39
C GLU A 99 40.72 -58.23 12.75
N THR A 100 41.58 -58.63 11.80
CA THR A 100 43.02 -58.70 12.05
C THR A 100 43.64 -57.29 12.08
N GLN A 101 44.80 -57.11 12.74
CA GLN A 101 45.47 -55.81 12.84
C GLN A 101 45.71 -55.16 11.45
N VAL A 102 46.10 -55.96 10.46
CA VAL A 102 46.36 -55.47 9.09
C VAL A 102 45.09 -54.95 8.41
N GLU A 103 43.95 -55.64 8.60
CA GLU A 103 42.65 -55.19 8.08
C GLU A 103 42.16 -53.92 8.80
N HIS A 104 42.39 -53.84 10.11
CA HIS A 104 42.06 -52.68 10.94
C HIS A 104 42.82 -51.42 10.49
N GLU A 105 44.13 -51.55 10.25
CA GLU A 105 44.99 -50.47 9.77
C GLU A 105 44.65 -50.07 8.33
N ALA A 106 44.43 -51.03 7.44
CA ALA A 106 44.00 -50.76 6.06
C ALA A 106 42.69 -49.97 6.02
N ARG A 107 41.70 -50.33 6.86
CA ARG A 107 40.44 -49.58 6.99
C ARG A 107 40.65 -48.15 7.52
N LEU A 108 41.54 -47.95 8.51
CA LEU A 108 41.85 -46.61 9.02
C LEU A 108 42.59 -45.75 7.98
N HIS A 109 43.47 -46.35 7.18
CA HIS A 109 44.14 -45.67 6.07
C HIS A 109 43.15 -45.24 4.99
N ASP A 110 42.27 -46.15 4.55
CA ASP A 110 41.24 -45.87 3.56
C ASP A 110 40.20 -44.83 4.06
N GLN A 111 39.91 -44.82 5.37
CA GLN A 111 39.10 -43.77 6.01
C GLN A 111 39.81 -42.39 6.00
N ARG A 112 41.13 -42.33 6.21
CA ARG A 112 41.91 -41.08 6.10
C ARG A 112 41.93 -40.55 4.66
N ILE A 113 42.14 -41.40 3.66
CA ILE A 113 42.11 -41.00 2.24
C ILE A 113 40.75 -40.37 1.88
N ARG A 114 39.64 -41.02 2.25
CA ARG A 114 38.29 -40.49 2.00
C ARG A 114 38.06 -39.14 2.68
N GLN A 115 38.60 -38.93 3.88
CA GLN A 115 38.51 -37.64 4.58
C GLN A 115 39.42 -36.56 3.98
N GLN A 116 40.54 -36.91 3.34
CA GLN A 116 41.37 -35.96 2.60
C GLN A 116 40.68 -35.51 1.31
N LEU A 117 40.13 -36.45 0.54
CA LEU A 117 39.40 -36.14 -0.70
C LEU A 117 38.20 -35.22 -0.44
N LEU A 118 37.38 -35.53 0.57
CA LEU A 118 36.26 -34.67 0.98
C LEU A 118 36.69 -33.23 1.34
N ARG A 119 37.84 -33.05 1.99
CA ARG A 119 38.39 -31.72 2.30
C ARG A 119 38.89 -30.98 1.06
N GLN A 120 39.42 -31.70 0.06
CA GLN A 120 39.84 -31.10 -1.21
C GLN A 120 38.62 -30.67 -2.05
N GLU A 121 37.60 -31.53 -2.16
CA GLU A 121 36.33 -31.19 -2.82
C GLU A 121 35.67 -29.95 -2.18
N GLN A 122 35.61 -29.89 -0.85
CA GLN A 122 35.08 -28.74 -0.11
C GLN A 122 35.91 -27.46 -0.32
N ALA A 123 37.24 -27.54 -0.31
CA ALA A 123 38.10 -26.39 -0.56
C ALA A 123 38.01 -25.86 -2.02
N GLU A 124 37.79 -26.74 -3.00
CA GLU A 124 37.51 -26.31 -4.37
C GLU A 124 36.12 -25.66 -4.50
N GLU A 125 35.11 -26.20 -3.83
CA GLU A 125 33.75 -25.65 -3.84
C GLU A 125 33.69 -24.26 -3.16
N GLU A 126 34.36 -24.08 -2.02
CA GLU A 126 34.52 -22.78 -1.36
C GLU A 126 35.25 -21.75 -2.24
N ASN A 127 36.33 -22.13 -2.92
CA ASN A 127 37.06 -21.21 -3.80
C ASN A 127 36.23 -20.80 -5.02
N ARG A 128 35.43 -21.71 -5.60
CA ARG A 128 34.49 -21.37 -6.67
C ARG A 128 33.38 -20.44 -6.18
N ALA A 129 32.86 -20.65 -4.97
CA ALA A 129 31.86 -19.78 -4.36
C ALA A 129 32.41 -18.36 -4.09
N ARG A 130 33.67 -18.23 -3.63
CA ARG A 130 34.33 -16.93 -3.43
C ARG A 130 34.45 -16.15 -4.74
N LEU A 131 34.92 -16.78 -5.82
CA LEU A 131 35.07 -16.14 -7.14
C LEU A 131 33.73 -15.70 -7.74
N LEU A 132 32.67 -16.49 -7.56
CA LEU A 132 31.32 -16.09 -7.97
C LEU A 132 30.81 -14.88 -7.17
N ALA A 133 30.94 -14.91 -5.84
CA ALA A 133 30.52 -13.80 -4.98
C ALA A 133 31.36 -12.52 -5.19
N GLU A 134 32.58 -12.61 -5.72
CA GLU A 134 33.37 -11.45 -6.14
C GLU A 134 32.88 -10.90 -7.49
N ALA A 135 32.65 -11.77 -8.48
CA ALA A 135 32.09 -11.38 -9.78
C ALA A 135 30.70 -10.74 -9.66
N GLU A 136 29.84 -11.24 -8.75
CA GLU A 136 28.54 -10.65 -8.43
C GLU A 136 28.69 -9.24 -7.85
N ARG A 137 29.60 -9.01 -6.90
CA ARG A 137 29.88 -7.67 -6.35
C ARG A 137 30.41 -6.71 -7.42
N GLN A 138 31.28 -7.17 -8.31
CA GLN A 138 31.74 -6.38 -9.46
C GLN A 138 30.65 -6.13 -10.52
N ALA A 139 29.58 -6.93 -10.56
CA ALA A 139 28.42 -6.68 -11.41
C ALA A 139 27.49 -5.62 -10.79
N VAL A 140 27.19 -5.73 -9.50
CA VAL A 140 26.36 -4.76 -8.76
C VAL A 140 26.98 -3.36 -8.80
N PHE A 141 28.29 -3.23 -8.55
CA PHE A 141 28.97 -1.93 -8.58
C PHE A 141 28.83 -1.23 -9.95
N ARG A 142 29.05 -1.95 -11.06
CA ARG A 142 28.86 -1.39 -12.42
C ARG A 142 27.41 -1.02 -12.69
N GLN A 143 26.45 -1.78 -12.19
CA GLN A 143 25.03 -1.45 -12.32
C GLN A 143 24.66 -0.18 -11.51
N GLU A 144 25.28 0.05 -10.35
CA GLU A 144 25.13 1.30 -9.62
C GLU A 144 25.74 2.50 -10.35
N GLU A 145 26.92 2.36 -10.95
CA GLU A 145 27.52 3.42 -11.77
C GLU A 145 26.66 3.76 -12.99
N GLU A 146 26.14 2.76 -13.72
CA GLU A 146 25.18 2.99 -14.80
C GLU A 146 23.90 3.70 -14.33
N ASN A 147 23.36 3.32 -13.17
CA ASN A 147 22.16 3.95 -12.62
C ASN A 147 22.42 5.41 -12.21
N ARG A 148 23.57 5.71 -11.59
CA ARG A 148 24.00 7.07 -11.25
C ARG A 148 24.16 7.94 -12.51
N ALA A 149 24.79 7.40 -13.56
CA ALA A 149 24.94 8.09 -14.84
C ALA A 149 23.58 8.39 -15.51
N ARG A 150 22.62 7.46 -15.45
CA ARG A 150 21.26 7.67 -15.98
C ARG A 150 20.52 8.77 -15.23
N LEU A 151 20.60 8.81 -13.90
CA LEU A 151 19.98 9.83 -13.04
C LEU A 151 20.57 11.23 -13.30
N LEU A 152 21.89 11.35 -13.46
CA LEU A 152 22.53 12.62 -13.82
C LEU A 152 22.05 13.13 -15.18
N ALA A 153 22.06 12.27 -16.21
CA ALA A 153 21.56 12.63 -17.54
C ALA A 153 20.06 12.96 -17.56
N GLU A 154 19.25 12.41 -16.64
CA GLU A 154 17.85 12.81 -16.46
C GLU A 154 17.72 14.18 -15.78
N ALA A 155 18.49 14.44 -14.72
CA ALA A 155 18.53 15.75 -14.06
C ALA A 155 18.98 16.88 -15.00
N GLU A 156 19.96 16.63 -15.87
CA GLU A 156 20.38 17.56 -16.94
C GLU A 156 19.24 17.86 -17.92
N ARG A 157 18.52 16.84 -18.40
CA ARG A 157 17.34 17.04 -19.28
C ARG A 157 16.23 17.84 -18.58
N GLN A 158 15.98 17.60 -17.30
CA GLN A 158 15.04 18.38 -16.50
C GLN A 158 15.52 19.81 -16.22
N ALA A 159 16.83 20.09 -16.21
CA ALA A 159 17.37 21.44 -16.13
C ALA A 159 17.17 22.21 -17.45
N VAL A 160 17.45 21.58 -18.59
CA VAL A 160 17.21 22.18 -19.92
C VAL A 160 15.73 22.52 -20.14
N LEU A 161 14.82 21.60 -19.79
CA LEU A 161 13.37 21.83 -19.91
C LEU A 161 12.89 23.03 -19.08
N ARG A 162 13.34 23.14 -17.82
CA ARG A 162 13.03 24.32 -16.97
C ARG A 162 13.60 25.61 -17.56
N GLN A 163 14.78 25.58 -18.14
CA GLN A 163 15.36 26.75 -18.81
C GLN A 163 14.59 27.13 -20.08
N GLU A 164 14.06 26.18 -20.84
CA GLU A 164 13.13 26.47 -21.95
C GLU A 164 11.81 27.08 -21.45
N GLU A 165 11.23 26.57 -20.36
CA GLU A 165 10.00 27.10 -19.77
C GLU A 165 10.19 28.55 -19.26
N GLU A 166 11.30 28.83 -18.56
CA GLU A 166 11.67 30.20 -18.18
C GLU A 166 11.82 31.12 -19.39
N ASN A 167 12.49 30.67 -20.45
CA ASN A 167 12.68 31.47 -21.66
C ASN A 167 11.35 31.75 -22.38
N ARG A 168 10.43 30.76 -22.44
CA ARG A 168 9.08 30.95 -22.97
C ARG A 168 8.27 31.94 -22.13
N ALA A 169 8.35 31.86 -20.79
CA ALA A 169 7.69 32.80 -19.89
C ALA A 169 8.22 34.25 -20.06
N ARG A 170 9.55 34.42 -20.22
CA ARG A 170 10.17 35.73 -20.49
C ARG A 170 9.67 36.34 -21.82
N LEU A 171 9.57 35.54 -22.87
CA LEU A 171 9.06 35.97 -24.19
C LEU A 171 7.58 36.36 -24.15
N LEU A 172 6.73 35.60 -23.43
CA LEU A 172 5.32 35.95 -23.24
C LEU A 172 5.17 37.27 -22.49
N ALA A 173 5.87 37.44 -21.36
CA ALA A 173 5.86 38.67 -20.59
C ALA A 173 6.41 39.89 -21.36
N GLU A 174 7.27 39.68 -22.37
CA GLU A 174 7.70 40.75 -23.27
C GLU A 174 6.65 41.10 -24.33
N ALA A 175 5.97 40.10 -24.89
CA ALA A 175 4.86 40.31 -25.81
C ALA A 175 3.68 41.05 -25.14
N GLU A 176 3.38 40.74 -23.88
CA GLU A 176 2.40 41.47 -23.06
C GLU A 176 2.79 42.95 -22.87
N ARG A 177 4.04 43.22 -22.43
CA ARG A 177 4.54 44.60 -22.32
C ARG A 177 4.48 45.38 -23.64
N GLN A 178 4.71 44.72 -24.78
CA GLN A 178 4.56 45.34 -26.10
C GLN A 178 3.09 45.56 -26.51
N ALA A 179 2.15 44.75 -26.01
CA ALA A 179 0.72 44.96 -26.22
C ALA A 179 0.20 46.15 -25.38
N ASP A 180 0.61 46.25 -24.12
CA ASP A 180 0.27 47.35 -23.22
C ASP A 180 0.75 48.70 -23.79
N LEU A 181 2.01 48.78 -24.23
CA LEU A 181 2.56 49.99 -24.85
C LEU A 181 1.75 50.45 -26.09
N ARG A 182 1.26 49.51 -26.91
CA ARG A 182 0.41 49.82 -28.07
C ARG A 182 -0.99 50.29 -27.65
N GLN A 183 -1.55 49.79 -26.55
CA GLN A 183 -2.80 50.33 -26.00
C GLN A 183 -2.58 51.75 -25.47
N ASP A 184 -1.48 51.98 -24.76
CA ASP A 184 -1.12 53.29 -24.19
C ASP A 184 -0.93 54.35 -25.30
N GLU A 185 -0.29 54.00 -26.41
CA GLU A 185 -0.19 54.85 -27.61
C GLU A 185 -1.55 55.15 -28.24
N GLN A 186 -2.44 54.15 -28.37
CA GLN A 186 -3.80 54.36 -28.88
C GLN A 186 -4.65 55.25 -27.96
N ILE A 187 -4.50 55.11 -26.64
CA ILE A 187 -5.18 55.95 -25.64
C ILE A 187 -4.68 57.40 -25.74
N ARG A 188 -3.36 57.60 -25.81
CA ARG A 188 -2.76 58.94 -26.01
C ARG A 188 -3.23 59.59 -27.30
N ALA A 189 -3.27 58.85 -28.41
CA ALA A 189 -3.77 59.36 -29.69
C ALA A 189 -5.25 59.76 -29.63
N ARG A 190 -6.11 58.99 -28.94
CA ARG A 190 -7.52 59.34 -28.71
C ARG A 190 -7.66 60.61 -27.88
N LEU A 191 -6.93 60.73 -26.77
CA LEU A 191 -6.94 61.91 -25.89
C LEU A 191 -6.47 63.18 -26.62
N GLN A 192 -5.45 63.06 -27.48
CA GLN A 192 -4.97 64.17 -28.30
C GLN A 192 -6.02 64.62 -29.32
N ALA A 193 -6.63 63.67 -30.06
CA ALA A 193 -7.71 63.98 -31.01
C ALA A 193 -8.96 64.57 -30.32
N GLU A 194 -9.24 64.20 -29.06
CA GLU A 194 -10.30 64.82 -28.28
C GLU A 194 -9.94 66.25 -27.83
N ALA A 195 -8.70 66.48 -27.39
CA ALA A 195 -8.21 67.82 -27.05
C ALA A 195 -8.25 68.78 -28.26
N GLU A 196 -7.91 68.30 -29.46
CA GLU A 196 -8.03 69.05 -30.71
C GLU A 196 -9.49 69.39 -31.04
N ARG A 197 -10.44 68.45 -30.85
CA ARG A 197 -11.88 68.72 -31.00
C ARG A 197 -12.38 69.77 -30.00
N GLN A 198 -11.96 69.68 -28.73
CA GLN A 198 -12.31 70.68 -27.72
C GLN A 198 -11.70 72.06 -28.03
N ALA A 199 -10.49 72.12 -28.58
CA ALA A 199 -9.87 73.36 -29.02
C ALA A 199 -10.64 73.99 -30.20
N ALA A 200 -11.06 73.19 -31.18
CA ALA A 200 -11.88 73.65 -32.31
C ALA A 200 -13.25 74.19 -31.85
N LEU A 201 -13.91 73.52 -30.89
CA LEU A 201 -15.15 74.00 -30.30
C LEU A 201 -14.97 75.37 -29.60
N ARG A 202 -13.92 75.52 -28.77
CA ARG A 202 -13.61 76.81 -28.13
C ARG A 202 -13.29 77.93 -29.14
N GLN A 203 -12.70 77.60 -30.29
CA GLN A 203 -12.50 78.57 -31.37
C GLN A 203 -13.83 78.99 -32.03
N GLN A 204 -14.77 78.06 -32.21
CA GLN A 204 -16.13 78.38 -32.70
C GLN A 204 -16.90 79.24 -31.69
N GLU A 205 -16.86 78.89 -30.39
CA GLU A 205 -17.45 79.69 -29.32
C GLU A 205 -16.88 81.11 -29.28
N ALA A 206 -15.55 81.26 -29.33
CA ALA A 206 -14.89 82.56 -29.40
C ALA A 206 -15.29 83.38 -30.64
N ALA A 207 -15.43 82.73 -31.80
CA ALA A 207 -15.90 83.39 -33.02
C ALA A 207 -17.37 83.84 -32.95
N ILE A 208 -18.23 83.05 -32.28
CA ILE A 208 -19.64 83.41 -32.00
C ILE A 208 -19.70 84.62 -31.05
N ILE A 209 -18.90 84.60 -29.98
CA ILE A 209 -18.80 85.72 -29.02
C ILE A 209 -18.30 87.00 -29.73
N LEU A 210 -17.26 86.92 -30.56
CA LEU A 210 -16.77 88.05 -31.36
C LEU A 210 -17.81 88.60 -32.34
N ARG A 211 -18.62 87.74 -32.97
CA ARG A 211 -19.78 88.18 -33.78
C ARG A 211 -20.81 88.94 -32.93
N ALA A 212 -21.15 88.43 -31.75
CA ALA A 212 -22.10 89.08 -30.83
C ALA A 212 -21.58 90.42 -30.27
N MET A 213 -20.27 90.57 -30.05
CA MET A 213 -19.65 91.83 -29.60
C MET A 213 -19.65 92.92 -30.68
N ASN A 214 -19.61 92.54 -31.96
CA ASN A 214 -19.64 93.48 -33.09
C ASN A 214 -21.04 93.96 -33.49
N GLN A 215 -22.10 93.46 -32.85
CA GLN A 215 -23.50 93.88 -33.09
C GLN A 215 -24.07 94.83 -32.02
N ARG A 216 -23.26 95.25 -31.03
CA ARG A 216 -23.69 96.16 -29.95
C ARG A 216 -23.33 97.63 -30.23
N PRO A 217 -24.21 98.60 -29.92
CA PRO A 217 -23.89 100.02 -30.01
C PRO A 217 -22.77 100.41 -29.02
N ALA A 218 -22.06 101.50 -29.33
CA ALA A 218 -20.75 101.81 -28.76
C ALA A 218 -20.74 102.16 -27.25
N CYS A 219 -21.90 102.43 -26.64
CA CYS A 219 -22.04 102.80 -25.23
C CYS A 219 -21.86 101.62 -24.25
N ASP A 220 -22.33 100.42 -24.58
CA ASP A 220 -22.31 99.25 -23.68
C ASP A 220 -21.23 98.22 -24.04
N ARG A 221 -19.99 98.70 -24.18
CA ARG A 221 -18.79 97.85 -24.26
C ARG A 221 -18.12 97.76 -22.89
N PRO A 222 -18.24 96.63 -22.16
CA PRO A 222 -17.47 96.45 -20.93
C PRO A 222 -15.97 96.48 -21.25
N ARG A 223 -15.19 97.13 -20.37
CA ARG A 223 -13.74 97.31 -20.54
C ARG A 223 -13.00 95.98 -20.38
N VAL A 224 -12.86 95.24 -21.47
CA VAL A 224 -12.07 94.01 -21.52
C VAL A 224 -10.61 94.34 -21.25
N VAL A 225 -10.15 94.05 -20.03
CA VAL A 225 -8.72 93.97 -19.71
C VAL A 225 -8.17 92.74 -20.41
N LEU A 226 -7.48 92.93 -21.52
CA LEU A 226 -6.77 91.86 -22.22
C LEU A 226 -5.62 91.35 -21.32
N ALA A 227 -5.39 90.05 -21.29
CA ALA A 227 -4.50 89.39 -20.33
C ALA A 227 -2.98 89.72 -20.48
N ASN A 228 -2.63 90.73 -21.26
CA ASN A 228 -1.26 91.19 -21.48
C ASN A 228 -0.81 92.28 -20.48
N ASP A 229 -1.74 92.96 -19.80
CA ASP A 229 -1.43 93.96 -18.75
C ASP A 229 -0.71 93.33 -17.53
N ALA A 230 -0.70 92.00 -17.43
CA ALA A 230 0.04 91.24 -16.41
C ALA A 230 1.57 91.48 -16.42
N VAL A 231 2.13 92.05 -17.50
CA VAL A 231 3.54 92.48 -17.55
C VAL A 231 3.73 93.85 -16.87
N ALA A 232 2.76 94.77 -16.99
CA ALA A 232 2.84 96.12 -16.45
C ALA A 232 2.69 96.18 -14.92
N GLU A 233 1.93 95.26 -14.31
CA GLU A 233 1.80 95.21 -12.85
C GLU A 233 2.99 94.55 -12.12
N ARG A 234 3.88 93.81 -12.81
CA ARG A 234 5.00 93.11 -12.16
C ARG A 234 5.89 94.06 -11.33
N PRO A 235 6.37 95.22 -11.84
CA PRO A 235 7.15 96.17 -11.04
C PRO A 235 6.38 96.72 -9.85
N ALA A 236 5.10 97.05 -10.00
CA ALA A 236 4.27 97.59 -8.92
C ALA A 236 4.03 96.55 -7.80
N ARG A 237 3.74 95.29 -8.17
CA ARG A 237 3.60 94.19 -7.21
C ARG A 237 4.92 93.84 -6.52
N GLN A 238 6.04 93.86 -7.25
CA GLN A 238 7.38 93.66 -6.68
C GLN A 238 7.78 94.81 -5.75
N GLN A 239 7.53 96.08 -6.10
CA GLN A 239 7.77 97.22 -5.22
C GLN A 239 6.86 97.20 -3.98
N HIS A 240 5.59 96.79 -4.12
CA HIS A 240 4.71 96.62 -2.95
C HIS A 240 5.20 95.48 -2.04
N GLN A 241 5.64 94.35 -2.60
CA GLN A 241 6.24 93.26 -1.84
C GLN A 241 7.58 93.65 -1.20
N ALA A 242 8.42 94.43 -1.88
CA ALA A 242 9.69 94.92 -1.34
C ALA A 242 9.50 95.95 -0.22
N ARG A 243 8.58 96.92 -0.39
CA ARG A 243 8.17 97.85 0.68
C ARG A 243 7.58 97.12 1.86
N LYS A 244 6.82 96.04 1.61
CA LYS A 244 6.25 95.21 2.68
C LYS A 244 7.33 94.43 3.42
N ARG A 245 8.28 93.80 2.72
CA ARG A 245 9.45 93.15 3.34
C ARG A 245 10.26 94.13 4.17
N ALA A 246 10.61 95.30 3.62
CA ALA A 246 11.34 96.33 4.39
C ALA A 246 10.60 96.83 5.64
N ALA A 247 9.25 96.75 5.67
CA ALA A 247 8.45 96.98 6.88
C ALA A 247 8.43 95.75 7.81
N ASP A 248 8.33 94.52 7.25
CA ASP A 248 8.45 93.27 8.00
C ASP A 248 9.83 93.16 8.71
N ASP A 249 10.90 93.62 8.04
CA ASP A 249 12.29 93.64 8.49
C ASP A 249 12.60 94.73 9.55
N THR A 250 11.66 95.66 9.80
CA THR A 250 11.80 96.75 10.78
C THR A 250 10.80 96.68 11.95
N GLU A 251 9.82 95.76 11.92
CA GLU A 251 8.99 95.43 13.07
C GLU A 251 9.77 94.64 14.13
N THR A 252 9.57 94.96 15.41
CA THR A 252 10.05 94.12 16.51
C THR A 252 9.30 92.78 16.56
N ALA A 253 9.88 91.77 17.21
CA ALA A 253 9.29 90.44 17.31
C ALA A 253 7.91 90.42 18.00
N GLU A 254 7.58 91.43 18.81
CA GLU A 254 6.26 91.58 19.44
C GLU A 254 5.24 92.25 18.50
N GLU A 255 5.65 93.26 17.73
CA GLU A 255 4.82 93.89 16.70
C GLU A 255 4.49 92.90 15.57
N GLN A 256 5.48 92.11 15.12
CA GLN A 256 5.25 91.01 14.17
C GLN A 256 4.20 90.02 14.70
N ARG A 257 4.29 89.63 15.98
CA ARG A 257 3.30 88.75 16.62
C ARG A 257 1.92 89.40 16.69
N ALA A 258 1.82 90.65 17.13
CA ALA A 258 0.57 91.39 17.23
C ALA A 258 -0.11 91.55 15.85
N ARG A 259 0.65 91.89 14.81
CA ARG A 259 0.15 92.00 13.43
C ARG A 259 -0.30 90.66 12.87
N LEU A 260 0.45 89.58 13.12
CA LEU A 260 0.05 88.23 12.72
C LEU A 260 -1.20 87.76 13.46
N GLN A 261 -1.34 88.05 14.76
CA GLN A 261 -2.55 87.78 15.53
C GLN A 261 -3.75 88.59 15.02
N ALA A 262 -3.59 89.89 14.78
CA ALA A 262 -4.65 90.74 14.19
C ALA A 262 -5.08 90.24 12.80
N GLN A 263 -4.13 89.82 11.96
CA GLN A 263 -4.44 89.24 10.65
C GLN A 263 -5.13 87.87 10.78
N ALA A 264 -4.74 87.05 11.76
CA ALA A 264 -5.39 85.77 12.06
C ALA A 264 -6.83 85.98 12.58
N LEU A 265 -7.05 86.96 13.46
CA LEU A 265 -8.38 87.36 13.95
C LEU A 265 -9.28 87.88 12.82
N ARG A 266 -8.77 88.76 11.95
CA ARG A 266 -9.51 89.24 10.77
C ARG A 266 -9.85 88.10 9.81
N LYS A 267 -8.92 87.16 9.59
CA LYS A 267 -9.18 85.93 8.81
C LYS A 267 -10.14 84.98 9.51
N LYS A 268 -10.19 84.92 10.85
CA LYS A 268 -11.15 84.13 11.62
C LYS A 268 -12.56 84.72 11.51
N TYR A 269 -12.69 86.04 11.57
CA TYR A 269 -13.97 86.74 11.39
C TYR A 269 -14.54 86.56 9.99
N LEU A 270 -13.72 86.74 8.94
CA LEU A 270 -14.11 86.51 7.54
C LEU A 270 -14.43 85.03 7.20
N ARG A 271 -14.26 84.10 8.14
CA ARG A 271 -14.53 82.67 8.00
C ARG A 271 -15.57 82.16 9.00
N ARG A 272 -16.24 83.06 9.71
CA ARG A 272 -17.26 82.71 10.70
C ARG A 272 -18.46 82.01 10.05
N ASP A 273 -18.78 82.45 8.84
CA ASP A 273 -20.01 82.11 8.13
C ASP A 273 -19.73 81.26 6.87
N GLU A 274 -18.52 80.66 6.75
CA GLU A 274 -18.19 79.70 5.67
C GLU A 274 -18.98 78.39 5.84
N SER A 275 -19.62 77.92 4.77
CA SER A 275 -20.21 76.58 4.74
C SER A 275 -19.15 75.48 4.82
N GLU A 276 -19.54 74.26 5.20
CA GLU A 276 -18.60 73.13 5.24
C GLU A 276 -18.03 72.78 3.86
N ALA A 277 -18.82 72.99 2.80
CA ALA A 277 -18.38 72.84 1.42
C ALA A 277 -17.25 73.84 1.07
N GLU A 278 -17.47 75.14 1.30
CA GLU A 278 -16.46 76.18 1.04
C GLU A 278 -15.22 76.00 1.92
N ARG A 279 -15.43 75.67 3.20
CA ARG A 279 -14.36 75.37 4.16
C ARG A 279 -13.52 74.19 3.71
N SER A 280 -14.14 73.11 3.21
CA SER A 280 -13.42 71.93 2.72
C SER A 280 -12.68 72.23 1.40
N ALA A 281 -13.31 72.92 0.45
CA ALA A 281 -12.67 73.35 -0.80
C ALA A 281 -11.45 74.26 -0.53
N ARG A 282 -11.58 75.25 0.36
CA ARG A 282 -10.48 76.13 0.79
C ARG A 282 -9.35 75.37 1.47
N LEU A 283 -9.66 74.31 2.24
CA LEU A 283 -8.66 73.45 2.87
C LEU A 283 -7.95 72.53 1.86
N GLN A 284 -8.66 71.99 0.87
CA GLN A 284 -8.08 71.23 -0.25
C GLN A 284 -7.16 72.11 -1.10
N ASP A 285 -7.61 73.29 -1.51
CA ASP A 285 -6.84 74.28 -2.28
C ASP A 285 -5.60 74.77 -1.50
N GLN A 286 -5.72 75.00 -0.18
CA GLN A 286 -4.57 75.27 0.67
C GLN A 286 -3.60 74.07 0.76
N ALA A 287 -4.10 72.84 0.81
CA ALA A 287 -3.28 71.63 0.83
C ALA A 287 -2.58 71.38 -0.52
N LEU A 288 -3.24 71.66 -1.66
CA LEU A 288 -2.66 71.57 -3.00
C LEU A 288 -1.50 72.57 -3.18
N ARG A 289 -1.67 73.83 -2.77
CA ARG A 289 -0.57 74.80 -2.77
C ARG A 289 0.60 74.37 -1.87
N GLN A 290 0.32 73.84 -0.68
CA GLN A 290 1.39 73.28 0.17
C GLN A 290 2.02 72.02 -0.42
N LYS A 291 1.31 71.23 -1.24
CA LYS A 291 1.86 70.08 -1.94
C LYS A 291 2.81 70.50 -3.06
N SER A 292 2.47 71.54 -3.85
CA SER A 292 3.39 72.08 -4.88
C SER A 292 4.71 72.53 -4.25
N LEU A 293 4.64 73.41 -3.24
CA LEU A 293 5.82 73.91 -2.54
C LEU A 293 6.69 72.78 -1.94
N ARG A 294 6.08 71.70 -1.42
CA ARG A 294 6.81 70.53 -0.90
C ARG A 294 7.36 69.59 -1.96
N ASN A 295 6.87 69.66 -3.20
CA ASN A 295 7.45 68.97 -4.35
C ASN A 295 8.65 69.76 -4.93
N GLU A 296 8.70 71.06 -4.67
CA GLU A 296 9.75 71.99 -5.09
C GLU A 296 10.91 72.09 -4.06
N GLU A 297 10.72 71.57 -2.83
CA GLU A 297 11.77 71.47 -1.79
C GLU A 297 12.91 70.52 -2.17
N SER A 298 14.16 70.94 -1.96
CA SER A 298 15.31 70.03 -2.04
C SER A 298 15.32 69.00 -0.89
N GLU A 299 16.00 67.87 -1.08
CA GLU A 299 16.14 66.83 -0.05
C GLU A 299 16.75 67.37 1.27
N ALA A 300 17.66 68.34 1.18
CA ALA A 300 18.26 69.00 2.33
C ALA A 300 17.21 69.82 3.12
N GLU A 301 16.46 70.68 2.45
CA GLU A 301 15.40 71.50 3.05
C GLU A 301 14.27 70.64 3.61
N LYS A 302 13.83 69.64 2.86
CA LYS A 302 12.87 68.60 3.25
C LYS A 302 13.32 67.89 4.52
N SER A 303 14.59 67.50 4.63
CA SER A 303 15.15 66.88 5.84
C SER A 303 15.19 67.85 7.03
N SER A 304 15.54 69.11 6.81
CA SER A 304 15.59 70.16 7.83
C SER A 304 14.20 70.47 8.38
N ARG A 305 13.22 70.71 7.50
CA ARG A 305 11.80 70.92 7.85
C ARG A 305 11.22 69.72 8.59
N LEU A 306 11.57 68.48 8.21
CA LEU A 306 11.14 67.28 8.93
C LEU A 306 11.77 67.17 10.31
N ARG A 307 13.06 67.51 10.49
CA ARG A 307 13.71 67.59 11.81
C ARG A 307 13.07 68.66 12.69
N GLU A 308 12.86 69.86 12.17
CA GLU A 308 12.24 70.97 12.89
C GLU A 308 10.76 70.68 13.25
N GLN A 309 10.03 70.01 12.36
CA GLN A 309 8.69 69.49 12.64
C GLN A 309 8.69 68.38 13.71
N ALA A 310 9.67 67.48 13.68
CA ALA A 310 9.83 66.44 14.70
C ALA A 310 10.16 67.03 16.08
N LEU A 311 11.05 68.04 16.13
CA LEU A 311 11.36 68.77 17.37
C LEU A 311 10.13 69.48 17.94
N ARG A 312 9.37 70.22 17.12
CA ARG A 312 8.10 70.85 17.57
C ARG A 312 7.08 69.82 18.08
N GLN A 313 6.95 68.67 17.43
CA GLN A 313 6.08 67.61 17.90
C GLN A 313 6.62 66.91 19.17
N HIS A 314 7.94 66.84 19.35
CA HIS A 314 8.55 66.30 20.56
C HIS A 314 8.30 67.20 21.77
N SER A 315 8.46 68.52 21.63
CA SER A 315 8.14 69.47 22.71
C SER A 315 6.67 69.35 23.14
N LEU A 316 5.73 69.41 22.19
CA LEU A 316 4.30 69.26 22.48
C LEU A 316 3.97 67.93 23.17
N ARG A 317 4.57 66.81 22.74
CA ARG A 317 4.38 65.49 23.38
C ARG A 317 5.03 65.36 24.76
N LYS A 318 5.93 66.27 25.15
CA LYS A 318 6.51 66.33 26.50
C LYS A 318 5.59 67.07 27.48
N GLU A 319 4.63 67.82 26.95
CA GLU A 319 3.63 68.61 27.70
C GLU A 319 2.23 67.96 27.69
N GLU A 320 2.02 66.88 26.92
CA GLU A 320 0.78 66.08 26.92
C GLU A 320 0.55 65.37 28.28
N SER A 321 -0.67 65.45 28.81
CA SER A 321 -1.09 64.61 29.93
C SER A 321 -1.21 63.13 29.52
N GLU A 322 -1.16 62.20 30.48
CA GLU A 322 -1.30 60.76 30.19
C GLU A 322 -2.63 60.41 29.51
N GLU A 323 -3.72 61.12 29.83
CA GLU A 323 -5.02 60.92 29.17
C GLU A 323 -5.01 61.38 27.70
N GLU A 324 -4.44 62.55 27.40
CA GLU A 324 -4.30 63.06 26.03
C GLU A 324 -3.34 62.18 25.21
N LYS A 325 -2.23 61.78 25.80
CA LYS A 325 -1.23 60.85 25.25
C LYS A 325 -1.87 59.50 24.91
N TRP A 326 -2.70 58.96 25.81
CA TRP A 326 -3.46 57.72 25.63
C TRP A 326 -4.56 57.89 24.56
N ALA A 327 -5.30 59.00 24.55
CA ALA A 327 -6.30 59.31 23.52
C ALA A 327 -5.66 59.48 22.12
N ARG A 328 -4.51 60.16 22.03
CA ARG A 328 -3.72 60.29 20.80
C ARG A 328 -3.22 58.93 20.31
N GLN A 329 -2.71 58.09 21.20
CA GLN A 329 -2.27 56.72 20.85
C GLN A 329 -3.45 55.88 20.31
N ARG A 330 -4.62 55.89 20.97
CA ARG A 330 -5.85 55.25 20.48
C ARG A 330 -6.24 55.75 19.09
N ALA A 331 -6.32 57.07 18.90
CA ALA A 331 -6.68 57.68 17.63
C ALA A 331 -5.67 57.37 16.50
N GLN A 332 -4.38 57.30 16.82
CA GLN A 332 -3.33 56.88 15.89
C GLN A 332 -3.45 55.39 15.52
N ALA A 333 -3.70 54.51 16.49
CA ALA A 333 -3.94 53.09 16.26
C ALA A 333 -5.17 52.84 15.36
N VAL A 334 -6.30 53.52 15.62
CA VAL A 334 -7.50 53.42 14.77
C VAL A 334 -7.22 53.90 13.33
N ARG A 335 -6.52 55.04 13.16
CA ARG A 335 -6.11 55.50 11.82
C ARG A 335 -5.22 54.50 11.10
N GLN A 336 -4.25 53.89 11.80
CA GLN A 336 -3.39 52.86 11.22
C GLN A 336 -4.12 51.53 10.94
N LYS A 337 -5.16 51.17 11.71
CA LYS A 337 -6.03 50.03 11.39
C LYS A 337 -6.84 50.30 10.13
N ASN A 338 -7.44 51.49 10.03
CA ASN A 338 -8.26 51.88 8.87
C ASN A 338 -7.45 52.07 7.58
N LEU A 339 -6.13 52.31 7.68
CA LEU A 339 -5.19 52.24 6.55
C LEU A 339 -4.83 50.78 6.22
N ARG A 340 -4.45 49.96 7.21
CA ARG A 340 -4.14 48.54 7.02
C ARG A 340 -5.29 47.73 6.41
N ASN A 341 -6.53 48.07 6.75
CA ASN A 341 -7.74 47.47 6.16
C ASN A 341 -7.98 47.90 4.69
N LYS A 342 -7.11 48.72 4.10
CA LYS A 342 -7.16 49.17 2.69
C LYS A 342 -5.86 48.88 1.92
N GLU A 343 -4.86 48.26 2.55
CA GLU A 343 -3.64 47.79 1.88
C GLU A 343 -3.99 46.60 0.98
N LEU A 344 -3.43 46.56 -0.23
CA LEU A 344 -3.46 45.35 -1.07
C LEU A 344 -2.50 44.30 -0.48
N GLU A 345 -2.73 43.01 -0.76
CA GLU A 345 -1.90 41.92 -0.18
C GLU A 345 -0.40 42.08 -0.48
N VAL A 346 -0.03 42.59 -1.67
CA VAL A 346 1.36 42.87 -2.04
C VAL A 346 1.96 44.00 -1.20
N GLU A 347 1.21 45.08 -0.94
CA GLU A 347 1.65 46.18 -0.06
C GLU A 347 1.77 45.71 1.40
N LYS A 348 0.81 44.87 1.83
CA LYS A 348 0.75 44.26 3.15
C LYS A 348 1.92 43.30 3.39
N GLN A 349 2.35 42.53 2.38
CA GLN A 349 3.55 41.70 2.39
C GLN A 349 4.82 42.56 2.48
N ALA A 350 5.02 43.51 1.55
CA ALA A 350 6.20 44.38 1.56
C ALA A 350 6.34 45.18 2.88
N ARG A 351 5.23 45.62 3.49
CA ARG A 351 5.24 46.28 4.80
C ARG A 351 5.51 45.31 5.96
N LEU A 352 5.25 44.01 5.83
CA LEU A 352 5.65 43.01 6.83
C LEU A 352 7.15 42.69 6.72
N GLU A 353 7.68 42.63 5.51
CA GLU A 353 9.12 42.44 5.24
C GLU A 353 9.95 43.64 5.70
N ASP A 354 9.58 44.87 5.34
CA ASP A 354 10.21 46.10 5.84
C ASP A 354 10.18 46.19 7.38
N LYS A 355 9.08 45.74 8.02
CA LYS A 355 9.01 45.63 9.48
C LYS A 355 9.99 44.60 10.03
N LEU A 356 10.09 43.41 9.42
CA LEU A 356 11.02 42.36 9.83
C LEU A 356 12.49 42.81 9.68
N LEU A 357 12.84 43.40 8.53
CA LEU A 357 14.16 43.96 8.26
C LEU A 357 14.56 45.01 9.30
N ARG A 358 13.64 45.93 9.66
CA ARG A 358 13.88 46.93 10.71
C ARG A 358 14.00 46.33 12.12
N GLN A 359 13.24 45.27 12.43
CA GLN A 359 13.35 44.59 13.72
C GLN A 359 14.66 43.80 13.85
N ASN A 360 15.12 43.16 12.77
CA ASN A 360 16.42 42.49 12.73
C ASN A 360 17.56 43.52 12.80
N ALA A 361 17.56 44.57 11.99
CA ALA A 361 18.57 45.63 12.04
C ALA A 361 18.64 46.44 13.36
N VAL A 362 17.70 46.22 14.29
CA VAL A 362 17.80 46.66 15.70
C VAL A 362 18.43 45.55 16.56
N ARG A 363 17.97 44.30 16.46
CA ARG A 363 18.56 43.13 17.14
C ARG A 363 20.05 42.96 16.85
N ASP A 364 20.45 43.16 15.60
CA ASP A 364 21.84 43.09 15.11
C ASP A 364 22.75 44.19 15.70
N ARG A 365 22.17 45.12 16.49
CA ARG A 365 22.86 46.21 17.19
C ARG A 365 22.64 46.17 18.72
N GLU A 366 21.93 45.17 19.24
CA GLU A 366 21.78 44.96 20.68
C GLU A 366 23.06 44.33 21.26
N THR A 367 23.60 44.88 22.34
CA THR A 367 24.61 44.17 23.15
C THR A 367 23.95 43.03 23.92
N GLU A 368 24.72 42.02 24.32
CA GLU A 368 24.18 40.81 24.96
C GLU A 368 23.42 41.11 26.26
N GLU A 369 23.88 42.05 27.07
CA GLU A 369 23.17 42.53 28.26
C GLU A 369 21.78 43.12 27.92
N ASN A 370 21.69 43.97 26.90
CA ASN A 370 20.43 44.56 26.44
C ASN A 370 19.51 43.49 25.83
N ARG A 371 20.07 42.50 25.12
CA ARG A 371 19.34 41.35 24.57
C ARG A 371 18.78 40.47 25.68
N LEU A 372 19.56 40.15 26.72
CA LEU A 372 19.14 39.37 27.88
C LEU A 372 18.07 40.11 28.68
N SER A 373 18.30 41.38 28.99
CA SER A 373 17.32 42.25 29.67
C SER A 373 16.00 42.30 28.90
N ARG A 374 16.03 42.53 27.58
CA ARG A 374 14.82 42.52 26.74
C ARG A 374 14.12 41.16 26.70
N LEU A 375 14.85 40.03 26.82
CA LEU A 375 14.25 38.69 26.87
C LEU A 375 13.59 38.41 28.22
N GLN A 376 14.22 38.77 29.34
CA GLN A 376 13.60 38.71 30.68
C GLN A 376 12.36 39.61 30.75
N ASP A 377 12.47 40.86 30.31
CA ASP A 377 11.37 41.84 30.21
C ASP A 377 10.31 41.41 29.18
N GLN A 378 10.59 40.42 28.31
CA GLN A 378 9.59 39.77 27.46
C GLN A 378 8.89 38.61 28.18
N SER A 379 9.61 37.76 28.93
CA SER A 379 8.99 36.70 29.75
C SER A 379 8.05 37.30 30.79
N LEU A 380 8.53 38.24 31.61
CA LEU A 380 7.75 38.88 32.67
C LEU A 380 6.44 39.52 32.17
N ARG A 381 6.38 39.95 30.90
CA ARG A 381 5.16 40.46 30.25
C ARG A 381 4.24 39.39 29.64
N GLN A 382 4.74 38.19 29.39
CA GLN A 382 3.94 37.00 29.07
C GLN A 382 3.42 36.34 30.34
N ASP A 383 4.23 36.28 31.40
CA ASP A 383 3.90 35.70 32.69
C ASP A 383 2.82 36.55 33.39
N ALA A 384 3.03 37.87 33.54
CA ALA A 384 2.00 38.78 34.05
C ALA A 384 0.76 38.97 33.13
N PHE A 385 0.71 38.28 31.98
CA PHE A 385 -0.50 38.10 31.17
C PHE A 385 -1.18 36.77 31.52
N ARG A 386 -0.43 35.66 31.59
CA ARG A 386 -0.90 34.34 32.07
C ARG A 386 -1.57 34.44 33.44
N ASP A 387 -0.97 35.18 34.37
CA ASP A 387 -1.49 35.43 35.74
C ASP A 387 -2.84 36.17 35.78
N ARG A 388 -3.36 36.59 34.62
CA ARG A 388 -4.64 37.31 34.45
C ARG A 388 -5.59 36.65 33.46
N GLU A 389 -5.23 35.48 32.92
CA GLU A 389 -6.13 34.68 32.08
C GLU A 389 -7.13 33.93 32.96
N THR A 390 -8.40 33.90 32.57
CA THR A 390 -9.38 32.97 33.15
C THR A 390 -9.19 31.57 32.56
N GLU A 391 -9.71 30.54 33.23
CA GLU A 391 -9.54 29.12 32.83
C GLU A 391 -9.98 28.83 31.38
N GLU A 392 -11.07 29.45 30.91
CA GLU A 392 -11.51 29.37 29.51
C GLU A 392 -10.46 29.96 28.54
N ASN A 393 -9.81 31.06 28.92
CA ASN A 393 -8.79 31.73 28.12
C ASN A 393 -7.44 30.99 28.15
N THR A 394 -7.06 30.38 29.28
CA THR A 394 -5.86 29.52 29.34
C THR A 394 -6.06 28.27 28.48
N PHE A 395 -7.23 27.62 28.55
CA PHE A 395 -7.56 26.48 27.69
C PHE A 395 -7.55 26.86 26.21
N ALA A 396 -8.23 27.95 25.84
CA ALA A 396 -8.23 28.46 24.46
C ALA A 396 -6.80 28.76 23.96
N ARG A 397 -5.97 29.46 24.76
CA ARG A 397 -4.57 29.74 24.39
C ARG A 397 -3.74 28.47 24.25
N LEU A 398 -3.93 27.46 25.11
CA LEU A 398 -3.17 26.21 25.05
C LEU A 398 -3.53 25.38 23.80
N GLY A 399 -4.82 25.29 23.45
CA GLY A 399 -5.27 24.69 22.18
C GLY A 399 -4.69 25.44 20.97
N ASP A 400 -4.79 26.77 20.98
CA ASP A 400 -4.28 27.62 19.90
C ASP A 400 -2.75 27.59 19.78
N GLN A 401 -2.04 27.35 20.89
CA GLN A 401 -0.59 27.11 20.92
C GLN A 401 -0.22 25.72 20.39
N SER A 402 -1.02 24.68 20.71
CA SER A 402 -0.85 23.33 20.16
C SER A 402 -1.00 23.32 18.64
N LEU A 403 -2.12 23.86 18.13
CA LEU A 403 -2.41 23.95 16.69
C LEU A 403 -1.33 24.73 15.91
N ARG A 404 -0.74 25.77 16.51
CA ARG A 404 0.39 26.51 15.91
C ARG A 404 1.66 25.67 15.88
N GLN A 405 1.98 24.94 16.95
CA GLN A 405 3.13 24.03 16.94
C GLN A 405 2.92 22.89 15.94
N GLU A 406 1.73 22.32 15.85
CA GLU A 406 1.39 21.26 14.89
C GLU A 406 1.50 21.75 13.44
N SER A 407 1.01 22.96 13.13
CA SER A 407 1.17 23.60 11.82
C SER A 407 2.62 23.94 11.46
N VAL A 408 3.52 24.04 12.46
CA VAL A 408 4.98 24.13 12.25
C VAL A 408 5.58 22.74 12.05
N ARG A 409 5.31 21.78 12.94
CA ARG A 409 5.76 20.37 12.85
C ARG A 409 5.37 19.71 11.52
N GLY A 410 4.18 20.01 11.00
CA GLY A 410 3.69 19.57 9.70
C GLY A 410 4.41 20.18 8.48
N ARG A 411 5.30 21.16 8.69
CA ARG A 411 6.17 21.76 7.67
C ARG A 411 7.64 21.43 7.87
N GLU A 412 8.03 20.86 9.02
CA GLU A 412 9.40 20.41 9.29
C GLU A 412 9.80 19.28 8.32
N THR A 413 10.96 19.42 7.68
CA THR A 413 11.62 18.35 6.92
C THR A 413 12.05 17.20 7.86
N GLY A 414 12.62 16.13 7.29
CA GLY A 414 13.11 14.99 8.08
C GLY A 414 14.31 15.35 8.97
N GLU A 415 15.14 16.29 8.53
CA GLU A 415 16.37 16.70 9.22
C GLU A 415 16.06 17.70 10.35
N GLU A 416 15.23 18.72 10.10
CA GLU A 416 14.76 19.66 11.13
C GLU A 416 14.03 18.96 12.28
N ARG A 417 13.25 17.89 11.98
CA ARG A 417 12.62 17.04 13.00
C ARG A 417 13.62 16.31 13.88
N LEU A 418 14.75 15.87 13.31
CA LEU A 418 15.81 15.18 14.05
C LEU A 418 16.59 16.16 14.92
N GLU A 419 16.96 17.33 14.38
CA GLU A 419 17.66 18.38 15.13
C GLU A 419 16.84 18.87 16.32
N ARG A 420 15.53 19.13 16.13
CA ARG A 420 14.64 19.51 17.23
C ARG A 420 14.51 18.38 18.26
N ALA A 421 14.36 17.12 17.84
CA ALA A 421 14.29 15.99 18.78
C ALA A 421 15.59 15.75 19.58
N ILE A 422 16.75 16.20 19.06
CA ILE A 422 18.02 16.23 19.78
C ILE A 422 18.03 17.41 20.77
N ALA A 423 17.61 18.61 20.35
CA ALA A 423 17.55 19.80 21.19
C ALA A 423 16.56 19.66 22.38
N ASP A 424 15.36 19.13 22.12
CA ASP A 424 14.33 18.85 23.14
C ASP A 424 14.88 17.90 24.22
N ARG A 425 15.62 16.85 23.79
CA ARG A 425 16.26 15.88 24.68
C ARG A 425 17.41 16.50 25.48
N PHE A 426 18.20 17.38 24.85
CA PHE A 426 19.31 18.07 25.51
C PHE A 426 18.81 19.05 26.58
N LEU A 427 17.77 19.84 26.28
CA LEU A 427 17.09 20.70 27.27
C LEU A 427 16.54 19.91 28.45
N HIS A 428 15.91 18.75 28.20
CA HIS A 428 15.44 17.88 29.28
C HIS A 428 16.59 17.36 30.14
N GLN A 429 17.74 17.00 29.55
CA GLN A 429 18.93 16.60 30.31
C GLN A 429 19.56 17.75 31.10
N VAL A 430 19.60 18.97 30.57
CA VAL A 430 20.12 20.15 31.29
C VAL A 430 19.25 20.45 32.52
N ASN A 431 17.92 20.48 32.37
CA ASN A 431 17.01 20.70 33.49
C ASN A 431 17.18 19.62 34.59
N LEU A 432 17.42 18.36 34.21
CA LEU A 432 17.71 17.26 35.15
C LEU A 432 19.11 17.32 35.80
N PHE A 433 20.00 18.21 35.33
CA PHE A 433 21.34 18.42 35.87
C PHE A 433 21.45 19.67 36.77
N GLU A 434 20.49 20.60 36.69
CA GLU A 434 20.46 21.84 37.48
C GLU A 434 19.51 21.77 38.69
N GLU A 435 18.58 20.80 38.75
CA GLU A 435 17.75 20.55 39.93
C GLU A 435 18.57 19.96 41.09
N THR A 436 18.55 20.62 42.26
CA THR A 436 19.15 20.03 43.47
C THR A 436 18.23 18.98 44.08
N GLU A 437 18.78 18.09 44.93
CA GLU A 437 17.96 17.08 45.61
C GLU A 437 16.85 17.74 46.47
N GLU A 438 17.12 18.92 47.04
CA GLU A 438 16.17 19.75 47.80
C GLU A 438 15.04 20.30 46.89
N ASP A 439 15.36 20.83 45.69
CA ASP A 439 14.35 21.28 44.70
C ASP A 439 13.42 20.15 44.23
N THR A 440 13.90 18.89 44.25
CA THR A 440 13.07 17.72 43.95
C THR A 440 12.27 17.21 45.15
N ALA A 441 12.71 17.52 46.37
CA ALA A 441 12.03 17.16 47.61
C ALA A 441 10.83 18.09 47.84
N GLU A 442 11.03 19.41 47.88
CA GLU A 442 9.96 20.39 48.11
C GLU A 442 8.81 20.22 47.09
N ARG A 443 9.16 20.00 45.82
CA ARG A 443 8.16 19.84 44.75
C ARG A 443 7.38 18.54 44.83
N ARG A 444 7.97 17.47 45.40
CA ARG A 444 7.25 16.24 45.74
C ARG A 444 6.36 16.45 46.97
N GLU A 445 6.85 17.18 47.97
CA GLU A 445 6.12 17.45 49.21
C GLU A 445 4.87 18.31 48.95
N GLN A 446 5.01 19.42 48.22
CA GLN A 446 3.91 20.25 47.73
C GLN A 446 2.90 19.45 46.88
N HIS A 447 3.39 18.60 45.96
CA HIS A 447 2.51 17.72 45.17
C HIS A 447 1.80 16.67 46.05
N THR A 448 2.42 16.18 47.14
CA THR A 448 1.71 15.31 48.08
C THR A 448 0.68 16.06 48.91
N GLU A 449 0.97 17.27 49.41
CA GLU A 449 -0.01 18.09 50.17
C GLU A 449 -1.25 18.41 49.31
N VAL A 450 -1.06 18.94 48.10
CA VAL A 450 -2.15 19.25 47.17
C VAL A 450 -2.98 18.00 46.85
N MET A 451 -2.33 16.84 46.65
CA MET A 451 -3.06 15.59 46.41
C MET A 451 -3.70 15.01 47.68
N THR A 452 -3.24 15.30 48.90
CA THR A 452 -3.92 14.89 50.14
C THR A 452 -5.13 15.75 50.45
N ASP A 453 -5.06 17.06 50.19
CA ASP A 453 -6.20 17.96 50.39
C ASP A 453 -7.31 17.67 49.38
N TYR A 454 -6.97 17.46 48.10
CA TYR A 454 -7.94 17.02 47.09
C TYR A 454 -8.63 15.71 47.51
N ARG A 455 -7.85 14.72 47.98
CA ARG A 455 -8.33 13.43 48.50
C ARG A 455 -9.20 13.53 49.75
N ALA A 456 -9.11 14.60 50.52
CA ALA A 456 -10.01 14.85 51.65
C ALA A 456 -11.39 15.35 51.22
N THR A 457 -11.55 15.76 49.95
CA THR A 457 -12.79 16.31 49.38
C THR A 457 -13.45 15.43 48.29
N GLU A 458 -12.80 14.35 47.83
CA GLU A 458 -13.35 13.41 46.84
C GLU A 458 -14.62 12.69 47.33
N ASN A 459 -15.62 12.57 46.45
CA ASN A 459 -16.81 11.74 46.64
C ASN A 459 -16.53 10.27 46.26
N GLU A 460 -17.38 9.32 46.69
CA GLU A 460 -17.14 7.89 46.48
C GLU A 460 -16.91 7.50 45.00
N GLU A 461 -17.64 8.14 44.09
CA GLU A 461 -17.53 7.96 42.63
C GLU A 461 -16.16 8.42 42.09
N GLU A 462 -15.70 9.61 42.50
CA GLU A 462 -14.36 10.13 42.17
C GLU A 462 -13.23 9.23 42.74
N THR A 463 -13.43 8.66 43.93
CA THR A 463 -12.48 7.67 44.48
C THR A 463 -12.44 6.36 43.70
N ALA A 464 -13.53 6.01 42.99
CA ALA A 464 -13.61 4.82 42.13
C ALA A 464 -12.97 5.09 40.77
N ASP A 465 -13.25 6.24 40.16
CA ASP A 465 -12.64 6.68 38.90
C ASP A 465 -11.12 6.79 39.03
N ARG A 466 -10.60 7.44 40.08
CA ARG A 466 -9.14 7.48 40.30
C ARG A 466 -8.56 6.08 40.56
N ARG A 467 -9.30 5.15 41.18
CA ARG A 467 -8.86 3.75 41.29
C ARG A 467 -8.84 3.04 39.95
N GLU A 468 -9.71 3.39 39.00
CA GLU A 468 -9.69 2.91 37.61
C GLU A 468 -8.49 3.53 36.86
N GLU A 469 -8.24 4.83 37.03
CA GLU A 469 -7.12 5.56 36.43
C GLU A 469 -5.75 5.09 36.98
N ASP A 470 -5.60 4.88 38.28
CA ASP A 470 -4.39 4.29 38.88
C ASP A 470 -4.14 2.86 38.33
N ARG A 471 -5.20 2.08 38.07
CA ARG A 471 -5.10 0.74 37.44
C ARG A 471 -4.63 0.88 35.98
N LEU A 472 -5.29 1.72 35.19
CA LEU A 472 -4.94 2.00 33.79
C LEU A 472 -3.50 2.54 33.68
N ARG A 473 -3.08 3.44 34.58
CA ARG A 473 -1.72 4.00 34.64
C ARG A 473 -0.68 2.94 35.01
N THR A 474 -1.03 1.99 35.87
CA THR A 474 -0.18 0.83 36.20
C THR A 474 -0.08 -0.14 35.01
N GLU A 475 -1.14 -0.31 34.24
CA GLU A 475 -1.14 -1.12 33.01
C GLU A 475 -0.35 -0.44 31.90
N LEU A 476 -0.51 0.86 31.68
CA LEU A 476 0.26 1.65 30.70
C LEU A 476 1.76 1.72 31.06
N GLN A 477 2.10 1.72 32.36
CA GLN A 477 3.49 1.55 32.81
C GLN A 477 4.06 0.15 32.52
N ARG A 478 3.23 -0.90 32.53
CA ARG A 478 3.64 -2.26 32.13
C ARG A 478 3.78 -2.36 30.61
N GLU A 479 2.90 -1.72 29.84
CA GLU A 479 3.01 -1.65 28.39
C GLU A 479 4.28 -0.90 27.98
N HIS A 480 4.55 0.29 28.55
CA HIS A 480 5.82 0.99 28.35
C HIS A 480 7.05 0.25 28.92
N GLN A 481 6.91 -0.62 29.93
CA GLN A 481 7.99 -1.54 30.32
C GLN A 481 8.23 -2.59 29.23
N PHE A 482 7.17 -3.19 28.68
CA PHE A 482 7.24 -4.16 27.59
C PHE A 482 7.80 -3.55 26.30
N GLU A 483 7.45 -2.31 26.00
CA GLU A 483 8.03 -1.53 24.90
C GLU A 483 9.51 -1.23 25.14
N ARG A 484 9.91 -0.76 26.34
CA ARG A 484 11.33 -0.54 26.64
C ARG A 484 12.15 -1.84 26.66
N GLU A 485 11.60 -2.95 27.14
CA GLU A 485 12.26 -4.26 27.06
C GLU A 485 12.45 -4.69 25.59
N ARG A 486 11.46 -4.39 24.73
CA ARG A 486 11.51 -4.64 23.28
C ARG A 486 12.47 -3.70 22.54
N GLU A 487 12.51 -2.42 22.90
CA GLU A 487 13.49 -1.44 22.40
C GLU A 487 14.91 -1.80 22.87
N GLU A 488 15.08 -2.27 24.11
CA GLU A 488 16.35 -2.81 24.58
C GLU A 488 16.73 -4.12 23.88
N GLU A 489 15.76 -4.97 23.50
CA GLU A 489 16.03 -6.18 22.72
C GLU A 489 16.43 -5.82 21.27
N GLU A 490 15.77 -4.82 20.66
CA GLU A 490 16.19 -4.24 19.38
C GLU A 490 17.53 -3.49 19.48
N LEU A 491 17.84 -2.83 20.59
CA LEU A 491 19.13 -2.19 20.84
C LEU A 491 20.22 -3.25 21.08
N ARG A 492 19.91 -4.34 21.78
CA ARG A 492 20.78 -5.52 21.90
C ARG A 492 21.01 -6.17 20.54
N ALA A 493 20.00 -6.21 19.65
CA ALA A 493 20.16 -6.68 18.27
C ALA A 493 21.01 -5.72 17.41
N ARG A 494 20.82 -4.40 17.52
CA ARG A 494 21.67 -3.40 16.84
C ARG A 494 23.10 -3.41 17.35
N ASN A 495 23.31 -3.52 18.67
CA ASN A 495 24.63 -3.66 19.27
C ASN A 495 25.29 -4.97 18.83
N ALA A 496 24.56 -6.09 18.77
CA ALA A 496 25.05 -7.34 18.23
C ALA A 496 25.42 -7.26 16.73
N LEU A 497 24.73 -6.42 15.95
CA LEU A 497 25.09 -6.13 14.55
C LEU A 497 26.32 -5.21 14.44
N GLN A 498 26.41 -4.13 15.22
CA GLN A 498 27.62 -3.29 15.27
C GLN A 498 28.85 -4.04 15.78
N HIS A 499 28.66 -5.00 16.71
CA HIS A 499 29.74 -5.87 17.19
C HIS A 499 30.00 -7.08 16.29
N ALA A 500 29.18 -7.32 15.25
CA ALA A 500 29.46 -8.31 14.21
C ALA A 500 30.46 -7.79 13.15
N GLU A 501 30.74 -6.48 13.12
CA GLU A 501 31.60 -5.84 12.12
C GLU A 501 32.98 -5.43 12.66
N ILE A 502 33.38 -5.94 13.84
CA ILE A 502 34.78 -5.92 14.31
C ILE A 502 35.25 -7.35 14.54
N VAL A 503 35.63 -8.02 13.44
CA VAL A 503 36.60 -9.11 13.47
C VAL A 503 37.94 -8.52 13.05
N PRO A 504 38.89 -8.28 13.98
CA PRO A 504 40.26 -7.95 13.61
C PRO A 504 40.84 -9.07 12.75
N VAL A 505 41.83 -8.77 11.89
CA VAL A 505 42.52 -9.83 11.14
C VAL A 505 43.30 -10.70 12.12
N GLU A 506 42.72 -11.82 12.53
CA GLU A 506 43.35 -12.78 13.43
C GLU A 506 44.58 -13.40 12.75
N THR A 507 45.77 -12.94 13.15
CA THR A 507 47.00 -13.71 12.90
C THR A 507 46.92 -15.01 13.71
N ALA A 508 47.68 -16.03 13.29
CA ALA A 508 47.67 -17.35 13.93
C ALA A 508 48.00 -17.28 15.45
N ASP A 509 48.71 -16.25 15.88
CA ASP A 509 49.07 -15.98 17.27
C ASP A 509 47.84 -15.62 18.12
N HIS A 510 46.86 -14.91 17.54
CA HIS A 510 45.62 -14.54 18.23
C HIS A 510 44.68 -15.75 18.41
N GLU A 511 44.62 -16.64 17.41
CA GLU A 511 43.98 -17.96 17.55
C GLU A 511 44.65 -18.80 18.65
N ALA A 512 45.99 -18.79 18.72
CA ALA A 512 46.73 -19.53 19.74
C ALA A 512 46.42 -19.02 21.15
N PHE A 513 46.46 -17.70 21.36
CA PHE A 513 46.13 -17.06 22.64
C PHE A 513 44.70 -17.36 23.11
N LEU A 514 43.71 -17.26 22.20
CA LEU A 514 42.31 -17.59 22.52
C LEU A 514 42.12 -19.08 22.86
N ARG A 515 42.82 -19.99 22.17
CA ARG A 515 42.79 -21.43 22.46
C ARG A 515 43.41 -21.74 23.82
N GLU A 516 44.51 -21.10 24.20
CA GLU A 516 45.15 -21.25 25.50
C GLU A 516 44.26 -20.72 26.64
N MET A 517 43.73 -19.51 26.52
CA MET A 517 42.75 -18.94 27.45
C MET A 517 41.50 -19.84 27.60
N HIS A 518 41.01 -20.44 26.51
CA HIS A 518 39.90 -21.39 26.57
C HIS A 518 40.26 -22.70 27.28
N LEU A 519 41.50 -23.19 27.16
CA LEU A 519 41.97 -24.38 27.88
C LEU A 519 42.06 -24.11 29.40
N ASP A 520 42.59 -22.96 29.82
CA ASP A 520 42.63 -22.58 31.25
C ASP A 520 41.24 -22.32 31.82
N ARG A 521 40.35 -21.67 31.06
CA ARG A 521 38.95 -21.49 31.49
C ARG A 521 38.18 -22.82 31.59
N ASN A 522 38.60 -23.86 30.88
CA ASN A 522 38.10 -25.23 31.04
C ASN A 522 38.75 -25.95 32.25
N ARG A 523 40.05 -25.73 32.53
CA ARG A 523 40.71 -26.21 33.77
C ARG A 523 40.04 -25.63 35.02
N ALA A 524 39.54 -24.40 34.96
CA ALA A 524 38.79 -23.73 36.03
C ALA A 524 37.36 -24.29 36.28
N GLY A 525 36.93 -25.36 35.58
CA GLY A 525 35.80 -26.21 36.00
C GLY A 525 34.37 -25.65 35.84
N ASN A 526 34.19 -24.42 35.37
CA ASN A 526 32.86 -23.79 35.27
C ASN A 526 31.97 -24.43 34.18
N ARG A 527 30.81 -24.97 34.60
CA ARG A 527 29.87 -25.69 33.70
C ARG A 527 29.03 -24.73 32.84
N ARG A 528 28.85 -25.06 31.56
CA ARG A 528 27.99 -24.28 30.62
C ARG A 528 26.50 -24.44 30.96
N THR A 529 25.80 -23.31 31.06
CA THR A 529 24.38 -23.20 31.49
C THR A 529 23.36 -23.94 30.62
N HIS A 530 23.60 -24.14 29.32
CA HIS A 530 22.60 -24.75 28.42
C HIS A 530 22.13 -26.16 28.85
N ARG A 531 22.95 -26.90 29.61
CA ARG A 531 22.57 -28.22 30.16
C ARG A 531 21.59 -28.17 31.34
N ILE A 532 21.28 -26.98 31.87
CA ILE A 532 20.28 -26.79 32.94
C ILE A 532 18.87 -26.63 32.32
N ALA A 533 18.77 -26.16 31.07
CA ALA A 533 17.49 -26.00 30.36
C ALA A 533 16.92 -27.35 29.84
N CYS A 534 17.77 -28.33 29.56
CA CYS A 534 17.34 -29.70 29.26
C CYS A 534 16.98 -30.43 30.57
N LYS A 535 15.75 -30.25 31.06
CA LYS A 535 15.15 -31.27 31.93
C LYS A 535 15.00 -32.56 31.12
N ASP A 536 15.43 -33.68 31.69
CA ASP A 536 15.09 -34.98 31.14
C ASP A 536 13.57 -35.15 31.17
N ILE A 537 12.95 -35.34 30.00
CA ILE A 537 11.55 -35.71 29.91
C ILE A 537 11.45 -37.15 30.39
N VAL A 538 11.03 -37.32 31.65
CA VAL A 538 10.59 -38.63 32.14
C VAL A 538 9.44 -39.08 31.25
N VAL A 539 9.62 -40.20 30.56
CA VAL A 539 8.57 -40.77 29.71
C VAL A 539 7.51 -41.34 30.64
N GLU A 540 6.44 -40.59 30.84
CA GLU A 540 5.25 -41.10 31.49
C GLU A 540 4.52 -42.03 30.50
N ASP A 541 4.78 -43.33 30.61
CA ASP A 541 4.19 -44.44 29.82
C ASP A 541 2.66 -44.61 30.04
N ARG A 542 1.91 -43.52 30.23
CA ARG A 542 0.49 -43.48 30.60
C ARG A 542 -0.34 -42.46 29.83
N VAL A 543 0.23 -41.76 28.84
CA VAL A 543 -0.56 -40.94 27.90
C VAL A 543 -1.19 -41.85 26.85
N HIS A 544 -2.48 -42.17 27.01
CA HIS A 544 -3.26 -42.79 25.94
C HIS A 544 -3.42 -41.80 24.78
N LEU A 545 -2.61 -41.95 23.72
CA LEU A 545 -2.75 -41.23 22.47
C LEU A 545 -4.19 -41.34 21.94
N LEU A 546 -4.83 -40.20 21.69
CA LEU A 546 -6.17 -40.13 21.13
C LEU A 546 -6.12 -40.42 19.63
N ASP A 547 -5.93 -41.68 19.27
CA ASP A 547 -6.15 -42.16 17.92
C ASP A 547 -7.61 -41.91 17.50
N ILE A 548 -7.83 -41.44 16.28
CA ILE A 548 -9.15 -41.12 15.70
C ILE A 548 -9.55 -42.17 14.63
N GLY A 549 -8.64 -43.10 14.32
CA GLY A 549 -8.76 -44.11 13.27
C GLY A 549 -8.37 -43.56 11.89
N ASP A 550 -8.27 -44.44 10.89
CA ASP A 550 -7.96 -44.05 9.51
C ASP A 550 -9.11 -43.28 8.83
N LEU A 551 -8.76 -42.42 7.86
CA LEU A 551 -9.69 -41.64 7.02
C LEU A 551 -10.39 -42.52 5.96
N THR A 552 -11.15 -43.52 6.43
CA THR A 552 -11.73 -44.61 5.61
C THR A 552 -13.24 -44.55 5.43
N LYS A 553 -13.97 -43.81 6.26
CA LYS A 553 -15.44 -43.76 6.18
C LYS A 553 -15.87 -42.80 5.06
N ILE A 554 -16.79 -43.22 4.21
CA ILE A 554 -17.23 -42.46 3.04
C ILE A 554 -18.60 -41.84 3.33
N CYS A 555 -18.78 -40.55 3.02
CA CYS A 555 -20.06 -39.85 3.21
C CYS A 555 -21.08 -40.28 2.14
N ALA A 556 -22.23 -40.81 2.59
CA ALA A 556 -23.26 -41.42 1.75
C ALA A 556 -23.87 -40.51 0.66
N GLU A 557 -23.66 -39.19 0.70
CA GLU A 557 -24.22 -38.21 -0.26
C GLU A 557 -23.24 -37.65 -1.29
N CYS A 558 -21.92 -37.65 -1.00
CA CYS A 558 -20.92 -36.88 -1.77
C CYS A 558 -19.51 -37.50 -1.82
N ASP A 559 -19.38 -38.71 -1.30
CA ASP A 559 -18.17 -39.57 -1.30
C ASP A 559 -16.89 -38.95 -0.70
N ALA A 560 -17.05 -37.90 0.12
CA ALA A 560 -15.99 -37.37 0.97
C ALA A 560 -15.57 -38.39 2.04
N LYS A 561 -14.26 -38.53 2.25
CA LYS A 561 -13.65 -39.43 3.24
C LYS A 561 -13.51 -38.74 4.60
N HIS A 562 -13.82 -39.48 5.65
CA HIS A 562 -13.88 -39.04 7.05
C HIS A 562 -13.25 -40.08 7.99
N PHE A 563 -12.87 -39.63 9.19
CA PHE A 563 -12.37 -40.50 10.25
C PHE A 563 -13.51 -41.27 10.93
N GLU A 564 -13.22 -42.45 11.49
CA GLU A 564 -14.25 -43.29 12.12
C GLU A 564 -14.97 -42.60 13.26
N LYS A 565 -14.25 -41.87 14.12
CA LYS A 565 -14.86 -41.14 15.26
C LYS A 565 -15.60 -39.86 14.87
N GLU A 566 -15.54 -39.41 13.61
CA GLU A 566 -16.39 -38.31 13.11
C GLU A 566 -17.79 -38.80 12.66
N MET A 567 -17.99 -40.11 12.48
CA MET A 567 -19.15 -40.67 11.76
C MET A 567 -20.48 -40.44 12.51
N PRO A 568 -21.43 -39.66 11.97
CA PRO A 568 -22.77 -39.54 12.53
C PRO A 568 -23.55 -40.84 12.34
N LYS A 569 -24.54 -41.11 13.21
CA LYS A 569 -25.45 -42.28 13.08
C LYS A 569 -26.09 -42.38 11.69
N ASP A 570 -26.41 -41.24 11.09
CA ASP A 570 -27.04 -41.11 9.78
C ASP A 570 -26.10 -41.41 8.59
N GLN A 571 -24.78 -41.54 8.81
CA GLN A 571 -23.72 -41.55 7.79
C GLN A 571 -23.67 -40.32 6.85
N LYS A 572 -24.56 -39.34 7.04
CA LYS A 572 -24.58 -38.05 6.33
C LYS A 572 -23.85 -36.98 7.15
N PHE A 573 -22.73 -36.49 6.63
CA PHE A 573 -21.86 -35.55 7.33
C PHE A 573 -22.27 -34.09 7.07
N GLN A 574 -22.18 -33.24 8.09
CA GLN A 574 -22.48 -31.81 7.97
C GLN A 574 -21.30 -31.04 7.35
N ARG A 575 -20.05 -31.42 7.65
CA ARG A 575 -18.84 -30.66 7.25
C ARG A 575 -18.62 -30.59 5.74
N CYS A 576 -18.75 -31.71 5.01
CA CYS A 576 -18.40 -31.79 3.59
C CYS A 576 -19.52 -31.38 2.61
N CYS A 577 -20.79 -31.72 2.90
CA CYS A 577 -21.92 -31.48 1.99
C CYS A 577 -23.21 -31.00 2.69
N GLY A 578 -23.18 -30.66 3.98
CA GLY A 578 -24.37 -30.24 4.72
C GLY A 578 -25.50 -31.29 4.75
N LYS A 579 -25.16 -32.59 4.82
CA LYS A 579 -26.07 -33.74 4.62
C LYS A 579 -26.72 -33.82 3.23
N GLY A 580 -25.98 -33.49 2.18
CA GLY A 580 -26.40 -33.60 0.77
C GLY A 580 -26.90 -32.31 0.13
N LYS A 581 -27.09 -31.24 0.93
CA LYS A 581 -27.53 -29.91 0.45
C LYS A 581 -26.51 -29.20 -0.45
N VAL A 582 -25.22 -29.50 -0.25
CA VAL A 582 -24.10 -28.81 -0.93
C VAL A 582 -23.35 -29.83 -1.77
N ILE A 583 -23.77 -29.94 -3.02
CA ILE A 583 -23.17 -30.83 -4.02
C ILE A 583 -22.94 -29.98 -5.26
N ILE A 584 -21.68 -29.62 -5.45
CA ILE A 584 -21.17 -28.92 -6.64
C ILE A 584 -21.04 -29.97 -7.75
N PRO A 585 -21.28 -29.63 -9.04
CA PRO A 585 -20.94 -30.51 -10.15
C PRO A 585 -19.48 -31.00 -10.05
N PRO A 586 -19.17 -32.23 -10.49
CA PRO A 586 -17.79 -32.70 -10.53
C PRO A 586 -16.97 -31.79 -11.47
N PRO A 587 -15.74 -31.39 -11.09
CA PRO A 587 -14.88 -30.60 -11.96
C PRO A 587 -14.57 -31.38 -13.24
N LYS A 588 -14.44 -30.69 -14.38
CA LYS A 588 -14.13 -31.36 -15.66
C LYS A 588 -12.71 -31.95 -15.60
N PRO A 589 -12.44 -33.04 -16.36
CA PRO A 589 -11.14 -33.68 -16.36
C PRO A 589 -10.01 -32.67 -16.62
N CYS A 590 -8.93 -32.78 -15.85
CA CYS A 590 -7.78 -31.89 -15.98
C CYS A 590 -7.10 -32.10 -17.34
N PRO A 591 -6.93 -31.04 -18.17
CA PRO A 591 -6.27 -31.19 -19.46
C PRO A 591 -4.79 -31.54 -19.31
N GLN A 592 -4.23 -32.15 -20.36
CA GLN A 592 -2.79 -32.37 -20.47
C GLN A 592 -2.08 -31.10 -20.97
N PRO A 593 -0.81 -30.86 -20.60
CA PRO A 593 0.06 -31.71 -19.77
C PRO A 593 -0.18 -31.58 -18.25
N LEU A 594 -1.05 -30.67 -17.81
CA LEU A 594 -1.22 -30.31 -16.39
C LEU A 594 -1.60 -31.51 -15.51
N ALA A 595 -2.46 -32.40 -15.99
CA ALA A 595 -2.81 -33.63 -15.25
C ALA A 595 -1.56 -34.51 -14.97
N SER A 596 -0.74 -34.80 -15.98
CA SER A 596 0.48 -35.60 -15.81
C SER A 596 1.55 -34.92 -14.94
N LEU A 597 1.59 -33.59 -14.92
CA LEU A 597 2.46 -32.77 -14.05
C LEU A 597 2.05 -32.85 -12.58
N LEU A 598 0.74 -32.75 -12.29
CA LEU A 598 0.19 -32.84 -10.92
C LEU A 598 0.24 -34.27 -10.38
N GLN A 599 -0.04 -35.27 -11.21
CA GLN A 599 0.01 -36.69 -10.84
C GLN A 599 1.44 -37.26 -10.75
N ASN A 600 2.48 -36.42 -10.85
CA ASN A 600 3.90 -36.79 -10.83
C ASN A 600 4.36 -37.79 -11.92
N GLN A 601 3.58 -37.94 -12.99
CA GLN A 601 3.87 -38.84 -14.12
C GLN A 601 4.86 -38.22 -15.12
N HIS A 602 4.82 -36.89 -15.29
CA HIS A 602 5.69 -36.19 -16.23
C HIS A 602 7.12 -36.02 -15.69
N PRO A 603 8.21 -36.16 -16.49
CA PRO A 603 9.59 -36.06 -15.98
C PRO A 603 9.93 -34.76 -15.25
N LYS A 604 9.33 -33.63 -15.66
CA LYS A 604 9.56 -32.31 -15.03
C LYS A 604 8.69 -32.03 -13.80
N SER A 605 7.80 -32.95 -13.39
CA SER A 605 6.81 -32.73 -12.31
C SER A 605 7.42 -32.20 -11.02
N LYS A 606 8.58 -32.71 -10.61
CA LYS A 606 9.24 -32.25 -9.36
C LYS A 606 9.73 -30.80 -9.42
N GLN A 607 10.18 -30.33 -10.58
CA GLN A 607 10.53 -28.91 -10.77
C GLN A 607 9.27 -28.04 -10.89
N PHE A 608 8.24 -28.54 -11.60
CA PHE A 608 6.95 -27.88 -11.68
C PHE A 608 6.33 -27.66 -10.29
N MET A 609 6.18 -28.72 -9.48
CA MET A 609 5.63 -28.65 -8.13
C MET A 609 6.45 -27.77 -7.17
N LYS A 610 7.78 -27.68 -7.33
CA LYS A 610 8.61 -26.73 -6.56
C LYS A 610 8.31 -25.27 -6.92
N GLN A 611 7.90 -24.99 -8.15
CA GLN A 611 7.70 -23.64 -8.71
C GLN A 611 6.24 -23.33 -9.07
N ILE A 612 5.27 -24.16 -8.67
CA ILE A 612 3.89 -24.12 -9.19
C ILE A 612 3.17 -22.78 -8.96
N ARG A 613 3.49 -22.08 -7.85
CA ARG A 613 3.00 -20.72 -7.59
C ARG A 613 3.54 -19.68 -8.58
N ASN A 614 4.77 -19.86 -9.06
CA ASN A 614 5.37 -19.00 -10.08
C ASN A 614 4.75 -19.28 -11.46
N TYR A 615 4.59 -20.56 -11.87
CA TYR A 615 3.82 -20.88 -13.08
C TYR A 615 2.40 -20.31 -13.03
N ASN A 616 1.67 -20.46 -11.92
CA ASN A 616 0.33 -19.88 -11.80
C ASN A 616 0.38 -18.35 -11.90
N SER A 617 1.34 -17.69 -11.27
CA SER A 617 1.50 -16.23 -11.35
C SER A 617 1.88 -15.73 -12.75
N ALA A 618 2.54 -16.54 -13.57
CA ALA A 618 2.85 -16.24 -14.97
C ALA A 618 1.66 -16.42 -15.91
N HIS A 619 0.70 -17.29 -15.56
CA HIS A 619 -0.50 -17.59 -16.35
C HIS A 619 -1.81 -17.02 -15.77
N ALA A 620 -1.76 -16.31 -14.64
CA ALA A 620 -2.93 -15.69 -14.02
C ALA A 620 -3.46 -14.50 -14.85
N PHE A 621 -4.78 -14.39 -14.97
CA PHE A 621 -5.45 -13.24 -15.60
C PHE A 621 -5.56 -12.04 -14.64
N ALA A 622 -5.60 -12.32 -13.34
CA ALA A 622 -5.64 -11.33 -12.26
C ALA A 622 -4.54 -11.60 -11.23
N SER A 623 -3.92 -10.55 -10.72
CA SER A 623 -2.90 -10.62 -9.68
C SER A 623 -3.54 -10.94 -8.31
N LEU A 624 -2.73 -11.55 -7.44
CA LEU A 624 -3.01 -11.74 -6.02
C LEU A 624 -1.95 -10.99 -5.22
N GLY A 625 -2.27 -9.77 -4.80
CA GLY A 625 -1.42 -8.95 -3.94
C GLY A 625 -1.60 -9.31 -2.47
N ALA A 626 -0.56 -9.83 -1.82
CA ALA A 626 -0.53 -10.09 -0.38
C ALA A 626 0.92 -10.04 0.13
N ASN A 627 1.16 -9.47 1.31
CA ASN A 627 2.50 -9.42 1.90
C ASN A 627 2.84 -10.79 2.50
N GLN A 628 3.70 -11.54 1.81
CA GLN A 628 4.13 -12.88 2.25
C GLN A 628 5.24 -12.75 3.30
N SER A 629 4.96 -13.18 4.54
CA SER A 629 5.99 -13.26 5.59
C SER A 629 6.82 -14.53 5.42
N PRO A 630 8.13 -14.54 5.74
CA PRO A 630 8.94 -15.76 5.67
C PRO A 630 8.39 -16.87 6.59
N PRO A 631 8.63 -18.16 6.22
CA PRO A 631 8.36 -19.27 7.12
C PRO A 631 9.27 -19.15 8.37
N PRO A 632 8.83 -19.67 9.54
CA PRO A 632 9.67 -19.64 10.74
C PRO A 632 10.94 -20.47 10.53
N ASN A 633 12.06 -20.03 11.11
CA ASN A 633 13.37 -20.70 11.01
C ASN A 633 13.43 -22.10 11.68
N ARG A 634 12.31 -22.58 12.25
CA ARG A 634 12.12 -23.93 12.79
C ARG A 634 10.67 -24.36 12.52
N GLY A 635 10.49 -25.61 12.10
CA GLY A 635 9.17 -26.21 11.83
C GLY A 635 8.96 -26.63 10.37
N PRO A 636 7.80 -27.25 10.05
CA PRO A 636 7.40 -27.55 8.68
C PRO A 636 7.05 -26.27 7.89
N TYR A 637 7.08 -26.34 6.56
CA TYR A 637 6.72 -25.19 5.72
C TYR A 637 5.23 -24.81 5.84
N CYS A 638 4.98 -23.55 6.16
CA CYS A 638 3.66 -22.94 6.16
C CYS A 638 3.62 -21.72 5.22
N TYR A 639 2.54 -21.60 4.43
CA TYR A 639 2.25 -20.36 3.72
C TYR A 639 1.69 -19.33 4.71
N ARG A 640 2.29 -18.13 4.77
CA ARG A 640 1.90 -17.05 5.69
C ARG A 640 1.79 -15.73 4.93
N ILE A 641 0.71 -15.00 5.20
CA ILE A 641 0.44 -13.67 4.68
C ILE A 641 0.17 -12.69 5.83
N HIS A 642 0.33 -11.41 5.58
CA HIS A 642 0.07 -10.33 6.52
C HIS A 642 -0.62 -9.14 5.84
N GLY A 643 -1.49 -8.45 6.58
CA GLY A 643 -2.29 -7.34 6.05
C GLY A 643 -3.35 -7.79 5.02
N GLN A 644 -3.85 -6.82 4.24
CA GLN A 644 -4.95 -7.01 3.31
C GLN A 644 -4.52 -7.74 2.02
N ILE A 645 -5.39 -8.66 1.55
CA ILE A 645 -5.28 -9.28 0.22
C ILE A 645 -6.01 -8.41 -0.81
N TYR A 646 -5.45 -8.30 -2.01
CA TYR A 646 -6.08 -7.66 -3.16
C TYR A 646 -6.05 -8.59 -4.39
N HIS A 647 -7.21 -8.85 -4.98
CA HIS A 647 -7.35 -9.51 -6.27
C HIS A 647 -7.51 -8.42 -7.34
N GLN A 648 -6.59 -8.27 -8.29
CA GLN A 648 -6.55 -7.10 -9.18
C GLN A 648 -6.32 -7.47 -10.66
N ILE A 649 -7.08 -6.85 -11.56
CA ILE A 649 -6.88 -6.96 -13.02
C ILE A 649 -6.07 -5.75 -13.51
N THR A 650 -5.15 -5.98 -14.44
CA THR A 650 -4.44 -4.93 -15.18
C THR A 650 -5.37 -4.22 -16.18
N PRO A 651 -5.38 -2.89 -16.27
CA PRO A 651 -6.17 -2.16 -17.26
C PRO A 651 -5.55 -2.35 -18.65
N LEU A 652 -6.33 -2.92 -19.57
CA LEU A 652 -5.88 -3.32 -20.91
C LEU A 652 -5.42 -2.13 -21.76
N GLY A 653 -4.29 -2.29 -22.45
CA GLY A 653 -3.82 -1.34 -23.44
C GLY A 653 -2.34 -1.52 -23.81
N PRO A 654 -1.76 -0.67 -24.67
CA PRO A 654 -0.34 -0.71 -24.98
C PRO A 654 0.49 -0.39 -23.72
N THR A 655 1.34 -1.33 -23.31
CA THR A 655 2.28 -1.17 -22.19
C THR A 655 3.67 -1.69 -22.58
N PRO A 656 4.76 -1.10 -22.07
CA PRO A 656 6.12 -1.60 -22.34
C PRO A 656 6.47 -2.86 -21.52
N ASN A 657 5.63 -3.24 -20.54
CA ASN A 657 5.81 -4.40 -19.67
C ASN A 657 4.43 -5.03 -19.37
N PRO A 658 3.86 -5.78 -20.33
CA PRO A 658 2.53 -6.38 -20.23
C PRO A 658 2.49 -7.49 -19.18
N ARG A 659 1.45 -7.50 -18.33
CA ARG A 659 1.32 -8.48 -17.24
C ARG A 659 -0.11 -8.98 -17.08
N TYR A 660 -0.23 -10.19 -16.55
CA TYR A 660 -1.50 -10.87 -16.30
C TYR A 660 -2.38 -10.93 -17.56
N ALA A 661 -3.59 -10.36 -17.56
CA ALA A 661 -4.49 -10.31 -18.71
C ALA A 661 -3.83 -9.80 -20.02
N ASP A 662 -2.93 -8.80 -19.95
CA ASP A 662 -2.26 -8.22 -21.13
C ASP A 662 -1.51 -9.29 -21.96
N LEU A 663 -0.97 -10.32 -21.30
CA LEU A 663 -0.19 -11.37 -21.95
C LEU A 663 -1.03 -12.22 -22.91
N TYR A 664 -2.36 -12.23 -22.75
CA TYR A 664 -3.27 -12.96 -23.62
C TYR A 664 -3.57 -12.21 -24.92
N PHE A 665 -3.38 -10.88 -24.97
CA PHE A 665 -3.39 -10.10 -26.21
C PHE A 665 -2.14 -10.35 -27.07
N LEU A 666 -1.02 -10.73 -26.47
CA LEU A 666 0.18 -11.10 -27.22
C LEU A 666 0.09 -12.52 -27.80
N ASP A 667 0.87 -12.76 -28.85
CA ASP A 667 1.08 -14.11 -29.39
C ASP A 667 1.75 -14.99 -28.33
N SER A 668 1.49 -16.31 -28.34
CA SER A 668 1.98 -17.23 -27.28
C SER A 668 3.50 -17.19 -27.10
N ALA A 669 4.27 -17.04 -28.19
CA ALA A 669 5.73 -16.89 -28.13
C ALA A 669 6.13 -15.60 -27.40
N GLN A 670 5.63 -14.44 -27.85
CA GLN A 670 5.91 -13.13 -27.25
C GLN A 670 5.48 -13.09 -25.76
N ALA A 671 4.29 -13.61 -25.46
CA ALA A 671 3.78 -13.75 -24.09
C ALA A 671 4.72 -14.60 -23.21
N THR A 672 5.31 -15.65 -23.77
CA THR A 672 6.30 -16.49 -23.07
C THR A 672 7.61 -15.73 -22.85
N ASP A 673 8.10 -14.93 -23.80
CA ASP A 673 9.28 -14.09 -23.62
C ASP A 673 9.09 -13.08 -22.48
N TYR A 674 7.98 -12.34 -22.45
CA TYR A 674 7.67 -11.44 -21.34
C TYR A 674 7.58 -12.16 -20.00
N ARG A 675 6.93 -13.33 -19.92
CA ARG A 675 6.87 -14.15 -18.69
C ARG A 675 8.25 -14.66 -18.24
N ALA A 676 9.11 -15.05 -19.17
CA ALA A 676 10.45 -15.55 -18.89
C ALA A 676 11.41 -14.45 -18.39
N ASN A 677 11.22 -13.21 -18.87
CA ASN A 677 12.00 -12.04 -18.45
C ASN A 677 11.64 -11.52 -17.05
N ILE A 678 10.57 -12.03 -16.41
CA ILE A 678 10.27 -11.72 -15.01
C ILE A 678 11.27 -12.43 -14.11
N GLN A 679 12.13 -11.69 -13.40
CA GLN A 679 13.20 -12.23 -12.54
C GLN A 679 12.72 -13.31 -11.55
N ALA A 680 11.54 -13.15 -10.95
CA ALA A 680 10.93 -14.13 -10.05
C ALA A 680 10.54 -15.47 -10.73
N MET A 681 10.41 -15.49 -12.06
CA MET A 681 10.06 -16.68 -12.86
C MET A 681 11.30 -17.44 -13.37
N SER A 682 12.51 -16.93 -13.15
CA SER A 682 13.79 -17.50 -13.64
C SER A 682 14.02 -19.00 -13.36
N GLY A 683 13.41 -19.55 -12.30
CA GLY A 683 13.47 -20.99 -11.99
C GLY A 683 12.50 -21.89 -12.78
N CYS A 684 11.66 -21.31 -13.66
CA CYS A 684 10.65 -22.02 -14.44
C CYS A 684 11.20 -22.53 -15.77
N CYS A 685 10.68 -23.67 -16.24
CA CYS A 685 11.07 -24.26 -17.51
C CYS A 685 10.25 -23.61 -18.64
N ARG A 686 10.88 -22.78 -19.47
CA ARG A 686 10.25 -22.09 -20.61
C ARG A 686 9.39 -23.01 -21.48
N ILE A 687 9.82 -24.24 -21.72
CA ILE A 687 9.06 -25.24 -22.50
C ILE A 687 7.69 -25.54 -21.85
N LEU A 688 7.65 -25.77 -20.52
CA LEU A 688 6.38 -25.99 -19.81
C LEU A 688 5.49 -24.75 -19.84
N MET A 689 6.07 -23.54 -19.85
CA MET A 689 5.30 -22.29 -19.94
C MET A 689 4.61 -22.15 -21.30
N ILE A 690 5.23 -22.63 -22.38
CA ILE A 690 4.60 -22.67 -23.72
C ILE A 690 3.47 -23.70 -23.75
N GLU A 691 3.74 -24.92 -23.27
CA GLU A 691 2.75 -26.01 -23.22
C GLU A 691 1.52 -25.64 -22.37
N LEU A 692 1.72 -24.98 -21.23
CA LEU A 692 0.63 -24.50 -20.35
C LEU A 692 -0.09 -23.28 -20.93
N ASP A 693 0.59 -22.37 -21.63
CA ASP A 693 -0.07 -21.25 -22.32
C ASP A 693 -0.95 -21.74 -23.47
N ALA A 694 -0.48 -22.71 -24.26
CA ALA A 694 -1.25 -23.32 -25.34
C ALA A 694 -2.51 -24.01 -24.79
N MET A 695 -2.35 -24.87 -23.77
CA MET A 695 -3.46 -25.55 -23.09
C MET A 695 -4.49 -24.55 -22.54
N LEU A 696 -4.06 -23.47 -21.88
CA LEU A 696 -4.98 -22.46 -21.35
C LEU A 696 -5.65 -21.64 -22.46
N ARG A 697 -4.96 -21.30 -23.56
CA ARG A 697 -5.56 -20.60 -24.70
C ARG A 697 -6.55 -21.45 -25.48
N GLU A 698 -6.45 -22.78 -25.39
CA GLU A 698 -7.38 -23.71 -26.01
C GLU A 698 -8.59 -24.02 -25.12
N LYS A 699 -8.36 -24.37 -23.84
CA LYS A 699 -9.40 -24.90 -22.94
C LYS A 699 -10.02 -23.87 -21.99
N ASN A 700 -9.36 -22.74 -21.70
CA ASN A 700 -9.88 -21.78 -20.74
C ASN A 700 -10.76 -20.70 -21.40
N PRO A 701 -12.07 -20.61 -21.08
CA PRO A 701 -12.97 -19.65 -21.69
C PRO A 701 -12.60 -18.18 -21.42
N TYR A 702 -11.91 -17.87 -20.31
CA TYR A 702 -11.39 -16.52 -20.06
C TYR A 702 -10.24 -16.16 -21.04
N ALA A 703 -9.40 -17.11 -21.43
CA ALA A 703 -8.38 -16.87 -22.47
C ALA A 703 -9.00 -16.67 -23.86
N LEU A 704 -10.06 -17.43 -24.16
CA LEU A 704 -10.82 -17.28 -25.41
C LEU A 704 -11.52 -15.91 -25.50
N VAL A 705 -12.05 -15.39 -24.38
CA VAL A 705 -12.60 -14.03 -24.29
C VAL A 705 -11.56 -12.96 -24.65
N TYR A 706 -10.35 -13.03 -24.08
CA TYR A 706 -9.28 -12.07 -24.42
C TYR A 706 -8.83 -12.19 -25.89
N LYS A 707 -8.81 -13.41 -26.45
CA LYS A 707 -8.56 -13.64 -27.88
C LYS A 707 -9.63 -12.98 -28.76
N MET A 708 -10.92 -13.14 -28.43
CA MET A 708 -12.02 -12.50 -29.14
C MET A 708 -11.92 -10.96 -29.07
N MET A 709 -11.60 -10.40 -27.91
CA MET A 709 -11.42 -8.95 -27.78
C MET A 709 -10.27 -8.43 -28.64
N ARG A 710 -9.14 -9.16 -28.73
CA ARG A 710 -8.04 -8.83 -29.65
C ARG A 710 -8.50 -8.81 -31.10
N GLN A 711 -9.21 -9.84 -31.55
CA GLN A 711 -9.67 -9.94 -32.94
C GLN A 711 -10.61 -8.79 -33.32
N VAL A 712 -11.57 -8.44 -32.44
CA VAL A 712 -12.49 -7.31 -32.66
C VAL A 712 -11.75 -5.95 -32.69
N LEU A 713 -10.67 -5.80 -31.91
CA LEU A 713 -9.79 -4.62 -31.93
C LEU A 713 -8.97 -4.52 -33.22
N GLU A 714 -8.36 -5.62 -33.67
CA GLU A 714 -7.57 -5.68 -34.90
C GLU A 714 -8.45 -5.45 -36.14
N GLU A 715 -9.66 -6.03 -36.18
CA GLU A 715 -10.64 -5.82 -37.26
C GLU A 715 -11.12 -4.37 -37.35
N GLU A 716 -11.51 -3.74 -36.23
CA GLU A 716 -11.86 -2.31 -36.24
C GLU A 716 -10.66 -1.45 -36.66
N TYR A 717 -9.46 -1.72 -36.16
CA TYR A 717 -8.27 -0.94 -36.53
C TYR A 717 -8.02 -0.98 -38.05
N VAL A 718 -8.03 -2.17 -38.66
CA VAL A 718 -7.84 -2.32 -40.11
C VAL A 718 -8.97 -1.65 -40.91
N GLN A 719 -10.23 -1.85 -40.52
CA GLN A 719 -11.38 -1.25 -41.21
C GLN A 719 -11.40 0.29 -41.11
N ARG A 720 -11.06 0.83 -39.94
CA ARG A 720 -11.03 2.27 -39.66
C ARG A 720 -9.85 2.97 -40.32
N GLN A 721 -8.67 2.34 -40.30
CA GLN A 721 -7.48 2.83 -40.99
C GLN A 721 -7.69 2.85 -42.51
N ALA A 722 -8.34 1.83 -43.08
CA ALA A 722 -8.72 1.81 -44.51
C ALA A 722 -9.75 2.90 -44.87
N ALA A 723 -10.63 3.29 -43.93
CA ALA A 723 -11.65 4.32 -44.11
C ALA A 723 -11.20 5.75 -43.73
N ASN A 724 -10.00 5.93 -43.16
CA ASN A 724 -9.54 7.17 -42.50
C ASN A 724 -10.54 7.74 -41.46
N LEU A 725 -11.24 6.87 -40.74
CA LEU A 725 -12.22 7.25 -39.71
C LEU A 725 -11.63 7.16 -38.29
N PRO A 726 -12.13 7.96 -37.33
CA PRO A 726 -11.76 7.78 -35.93
C PRO A 726 -12.18 6.39 -35.43
N HIS A 727 -11.27 5.78 -34.67
CA HIS A 727 -11.45 4.47 -34.03
C HIS A 727 -12.48 4.56 -32.90
N TYR A 728 -13.41 3.61 -32.83
CA TYR A 728 -14.29 3.45 -31.68
C TYR A 728 -13.56 2.81 -30.49
N THR A 729 -14.04 3.08 -29.28
CA THR A 729 -13.61 2.35 -28.10
C THR A 729 -14.24 0.96 -28.12
N VAL A 730 -13.42 -0.09 -28.00
CA VAL A 730 -13.90 -1.47 -27.84
C VAL A 730 -13.89 -1.81 -26.36
N GLY A 731 -15.08 -1.90 -25.78
CA GLY A 731 -15.28 -2.29 -24.39
C GLY A 731 -15.47 -3.80 -24.25
N MET A 732 -15.10 -4.33 -23.09
CA MET A 732 -15.42 -5.69 -22.66
C MET A 732 -16.07 -5.65 -21.28
N ILE A 733 -17.17 -6.38 -21.14
CA ILE A 733 -17.85 -6.63 -19.86
C ILE A 733 -17.86 -8.13 -19.63
N ILE A 734 -17.26 -8.57 -18.51
CA ILE A 734 -17.38 -9.95 -18.03
C ILE A 734 -18.70 -10.05 -17.24
N THR A 735 -19.58 -10.94 -17.68
CA THR A 735 -20.94 -11.08 -17.12
C THR A 735 -20.90 -11.99 -15.89
N CYS A 736 -21.24 -11.46 -14.72
CA CYS A 736 -21.36 -12.26 -13.49
C CYS A 736 -22.79 -12.77 -13.21
N ASP A 737 -23.81 -12.23 -13.89
CA ASP A 737 -25.18 -12.73 -13.82
C ASP A 737 -25.45 -13.78 -14.92
N ARG A 738 -25.06 -15.03 -14.64
CA ARG A 738 -25.40 -16.21 -15.45
C ARG A 738 -26.75 -16.82 -15.03
N ARG A 739 -27.68 -15.99 -14.54
CA ARG A 739 -28.96 -16.42 -13.91
C ARG A 739 -29.86 -17.26 -14.84
N ASN A 740 -29.80 -16.99 -16.15
CA ASN A 740 -30.60 -17.66 -17.18
C ASN A 740 -29.79 -18.62 -18.08
N VAL A 741 -28.56 -18.99 -17.70
CA VAL A 741 -27.87 -20.12 -18.35
C VAL A 741 -28.44 -21.39 -17.71
N ASP A 742 -29.04 -22.26 -18.53
CA ASP A 742 -29.86 -23.37 -18.02
C ASP A 742 -29.01 -24.32 -17.14
N GLN A 743 -29.36 -24.40 -15.86
CA GLN A 743 -28.66 -25.27 -14.90
C GLN A 743 -29.00 -26.76 -15.10
N ARG A 744 -29.85 -27.09 -16.08
CA ARG A 744 -30.09 -28.46 -16.55
C ARG A 744 -28.94 -28.95 -17.43
N ARG A 745 -27.96 -29.57 -16.76
CA ARG A 745 -26.84 -30.42 -17.28
C ARG A 745 -25.54 -29.74 -17.73
N TYR A 746 -24.50 -29.99 -16.93
CA TYR A 746 -23.11 -30.36 -17.29
C TYR A 746 -22.23 -29.47 -18.21
N ASN A 747 -22.72 -28.37 -18.77
CA ASN A 747 -21.92 -27.51 -19.64
C ASN A 747 -20.91 -26.62 -18.89
N CYS A 748 -19.75 -26.37 -19.51
CA CYS A 748 -18.84 -25.31 -19.07
C CYS A 748 -19.29 -23.97 -19.67
N PRO A 749 -19.03 -22.82 -19.01
CA PRO A 749 -19.38 -21.52 -19.55
C PRO A 749 -18.62 -21.26 -20.86
N THR A 750 -19.34 -20.99 -21.95
CA THR A 750 -18.68 -20.66 -23.23
C THR A 750 -18.17 -19.22 -23.21
N ALA A 751 -17.19 -18.89 -24.06
CA ALA A 751 -16.63 -17.53 -24.11
C ALA A 751 -17.68 -16.43 -24.36
N ARG A 752 -18.78 -16.76 -25.07
CA ARG A 752 -19.91 -15.85 -25.34
C ARG A 752 -20.82 -15.64 -24.11
N GLU A 753 -20.88 -16.59 -23.19
CA GLU A 753 -21.58 -16.45 -21.90
C GLU A 753 -20.72 -15.72 -20.86
N ILE A 754 -19.40 -15.93 -20.89
CA ILE A 754 -18.47 -15.30 -19.95
C ILE A 754 -18.43 -13.78 -20.16
N ALA A 755 -18.31 -13.29 -21.40
CA ALA A 755 -18.14 -11.86 -21.66
C ALA A 755 -18.77 -11.39 -22.97
N VAL A 756 -19.17 -10.12 -22.98
CA VAL A 756 -19.60 -9.41 -24.19
C VAL A 756 -18.56 -8.34 -24.53
N VAL A 757 -18.05 -8.42 -25.75
CA VAL A 757 -17.22 -7.37 -26.38
C VAL A 757 -18.14 -6.48 -27.21
N PHE A 758 -18.06 -5.16 -27.02
CA PHE A 758 -18.94 -4.18 -27.67
C PHE A 758 -18.15 -2.96 -28.16
N LYS A 759 -18.73 -2.22 -29.11
CA LYS A 759 -18.13 -1.04 -29.74
C LYS A 759 -18.92 0.20 -29.28
N SER A 760 -18.24 1.24 -28.81
CA SER A 760 -18.85 2.46 -28.27
C SER A 760 -18.07 3.70 -28.70
N SER A 761 -18.76 4.81 -28.96
CA SER A 761 -18.17 6.12 -29.22
C SER A 761 -17.49 6.70 -27.97
N ASP A 762 -18.18 6.60 -26.83
CA ASP A 762 -17.86 7.33 -25.60
C ASP A 762 -17.35 6.42 -24.46
N GLY A 763 -17.19 5.12 -24.73
CA GLY A 763 -16.83 4.11 -23.75
C GLY A 763 -17.96 3.73 -22.77
N ALA A 764 -19.10 4.42 -22.83
CA ALA A 764 -20.27 4.13 -22.01
C ALA A 764 -20.85 2.73 -22.30
N PRO A 765 -21.29 1.98 -21.28
CA PRO A 765 -21.92 0.68 -21.44
C PRO A 765 -23.37 0.78 -21.94
N PRO A 766 -23.95 -0.30 -22.49
CA PRO A 766 -25.38 -0.35 -22.81
C PRO A 766 -26.26 -0.17 -21.56
N SER A 767 -27.32 0.64 -21.68
CA SER A 767 -28.13 1.14 -20.55
C SER A 767 -28.81 0.05 -19.68
N ASN A 768 -29.17 -1.10 -20.26
CA ASN A 768 -29.93 -2.15 -19.56
C ASN A 768 -29.03 -3.29 -19.01
N ARG A 769 -27.84 -2.98 -18.50
CA ARG A 769 -26.96 -3.98 -17.84
C ARG A 769 -26.29 -3.43 -16.58
N ASP A 770 -27.00 -3.55 -15.47
CA ASP A 770 -26.45 -3.24 -14.15
C ASP A 770 -25.46 -4.32 -13.67
N ILE A 771 -24.18 -4.16 -14.05
CA ILE A 771 -23.00 -4.74 -13.40
C ILE A 771 -21.77 -3.94 -13.84
N ARG A 772 -21.08 -3.31 -12.88
CA ARG A 772 -19.80 -2.63 -13.14
C ARG A 772 -18.67 -3.65 -13.29
N GLY A 773 -18.47 -4.09 -14.54
CA GLY A 773 -17.39 -5.00 -14.97
C GLY A 773 -16.56 -4.43 -16.12
N HIS A 774 -16.37 -3.11 -16.18
CA HIS A 774 -15.74 -2.43 -17.32
C HIS A 774 -14.22 -2.62 -17.32
N LEU A 775 -13.68 -3.34 -18.30
CA LEU A 775 -12.24 -3.55 -18.45
C LEU A 775 -11.62 -2.74 -19.60
N TYR A 776 -12.00 -1.47 -19.73
CA TYR A 776 -11.33 -0.51 -20.59
C TYR A 776 -11.38 0.91 -20.00
N ILE A 777 -10.22 1.57 -19.86
CA ILE A 777 -10.12 2.98 -19.47
C ILE A 777 -9.24 3.68 -20.51
N PRO A 778 -9.76 4.63 -21.31
CA PRO A 778 -8.99 5.29 -22.35
C PRO A 778 -7.96 6.27 -21.77
N VAL A 779 -6.71 5.81 -21.64
CA VAL A 779 -5.46 6.60 -21.52
C VAL A 779 -5.27 7.42 -20.22
N ARG A 780 -6.33 7.97 -19.61
CA ARG A 780 -6.26 8.82 -18.41
C ARG A 780 -6.44 8.03 -17.12
N GLY A 781 -5.32 7.64 -16.51
CA GLY A 781 -5.27 7.06 -15.16
C GLY A 781 -5.25 5.53 -15.15
N ARG A 782 -4.06 4.93 -15.30
CA ARG A 782 -3.84 3.48 -15.18
C ARG A 782 -3.96 3.01 -13.71
N ARG A 783 -5.18 2.85 -13.21
CA ARG A 783 -5.46 2.24 -11.90
C ARG A 783 -5.76 0.75 -12.08
N PHE A 784 -5.28 -0.08 -11.15
CA PHE A 784 -5.68 -1.48 -11.06
C PHE A 784 -7.17 -1.58 -10.69
N ILE A 785 -7.88 -2.53 -11.30
CA ILE A 785 -9.29 -2.78 -11.01
C ILE A 785 -9.37 -3.96 -10.04
N GLN A 786 -9.87 -3.71 -8.83
CA GLN A 786 -10.05 -4.76 -7.83
C GLN A 786 -11.26 -5.64 -8.18
N ILE A 787 -11.07 -6.96 -8.15
CA ILE A 787 -12.15 -7.94 -8.26
C ILE A 787 -12.83 -8.05 -6.89
N ASP A 788 -14.15 -7.97 -6.88
CA ASP A 788 -14.98 -8.36 -5.74
C ASP A 788 -14.89 -9.89 -5.53
N THR A 789 -14.49 -10.31 -4.34
CA THR A 789 -14.28 -11.71 -3.95
C THR A 789 -15.58 -12.52 -3.86
N GLN A 790 -16.74 -11.88 -3.97
CA GLN A 790 -18.06 -12.52 -4.06
C GLN A 790 -18.49 -12.82 -5.51
N LYS A 791 -17.65 -12.49 -6.51
CA LYS A 791 -17.91 -12.76 -7.94
C LYS A 791 -17.30 -14.11 -8.38
N PRO A 792 -18.02 -14.91 -9.19
CA PRO A 792 -17.60 -16.27 -9.57
C PRO A 792 -16.27 -16.31 -10.32
N MET A 793 -15.95 -15.26 -11.09
CA MET A 793 -14.71 -15.15 -11.86
C MET A 793 -13.43 -14.99 -11.01
N CYS A 794 -13.51 -14.67 -9.72
CA CYS A 794 -12.35 -14.36 -8.89
C CYS A 794 -11.38 -15.56 -8.78
N ASP A 795 -11.90 -16.75 -8.49
CA ASP A 795 -11.09 -17.97 -8.34
C ASP A 795 -10.43 -18.42 -9.66
N PRO A 796 -11.14 -18.60 -10.79
CA PRO A 796 -10.52 -18.99 -12.05
C PRO A 796 -9.58 -17.92 -12.65
N MET A 797 -9.81 -16.62 -12.39
CA MET A 797 -8.90 -15.57 -12.89
C MET A 797 -7.57 -15.50 -12.13
N CYS A 798 -7.57 -15.77 -10.83
CA CYS A 798 -6.35 -15.79 -9.99
C CYS A 798 -5.65 -17.15 -9.96
N TYR A 799 -6.36 -18.26 -10.18
CA TYR A 799 -5.80 -19.62 -10.14
C TYR A 799 -6.06 -20.46 -11.42
N PRO A 800 -5.65 -20.04 -12.63
CA PRO A 800 -5.86 -20.84 -13.85
C PRO A 800 -5.22 -22.23 -13.85
N LEU A 801 -4.20 -22.50 -13.01
CA LEU A 801 -3.64 -23.87 -12.86
C LEU A 801 -4.40 -24.75 -11.85
N LEU A 802 -5.38 -24.21 -11.14
CA LEU A 802 -6.37 -24.98 -10.36
C LEU A 802 -7.71 -25.11 -11.10
N PHE A 803 -8.07 -24.09 -11.88
CA PHE A 803 -9.28 -24.03 -12.70
C PHE A 803 -8.95 -23.90 -14.21
N PRO A 804 -8.27 -24.89 -14.82
CA PRO A 804 -7.80 -24.80 -16.21
C PRO A 804 -8.96 -24.64 -17.21
N ASN A 805 -10.12 -25.25 -16.91
CA ASN A 805 -11.33 -25.19 -17.72
C ASN A 805 -12.18 -23.92 -17.47
N GLY A 806 -11.69 -22.97 -16.65
CA GLY A 806 -12.41 -21.73 -16.31
C GLY A 806 -13.70 -21.92 -15.51
N GLU A 807 -13.78 -23.00 -14.73
CA GLU A 807 -14.90 -23.29 -13.83
C GLU A 807 -15.11 -22.16 -12.81
N ASP A 808 -16.36 -21.80 -12.56
CA ASP A 808 -16.71 -20.67 -11.69
C ASP A 808 -16.44 -20.96 -10.20
N GLY A 809 -15.90 -19.97 -9.50
CA GLY A 809 -15.83 -19.92 -8.05
C GLY A 809 -17.18 -19.64 -7.39
N TRP A 810 -17.17 -19.43 -6.08
CA TRP A 810 -18.41 -19.14 -5.35
C TRP A 810 -19.07 -17.83 -5.81
N HIS A 811 -20.40 -17.82 -5.84
CA HIS A 811 -21.21 -16.63 -6.02
C HIS A 811 -22.46 -16.71 -5.13
N ALA A 812 -22.95 -15.55 -4.69
CA ALA A 812 -24.01 -15.49 -3.69
C ALA A 812 -25.33 -16.19 -4.08
N HIS A 813 -25.61 -16.36 -5.38
CA HIS A 813 -26.89 -16.92 -5.88
C HIS A 813 -26.86 -18.44 -6.08
N MET A 814 -25.81 -19.13 -5.62
CA MET A 814 -25.73 -20.58 -5.64
C MET A 814 -26.76 -21.19 -4.66
N ASN A 815 -27.71 -21.98 -5.18
CA ASN A 815 -28.75 -22.62 -4.38
C ASN A 815 -28.31 -23.99 -3.84
N TYR A 816 -28.91 -24.43 -2.73
CA TYR A 816 -28.80 -25.80 -2.24
C TYR A 816 -29.43 -26.79 -3.23
N ASN A 817 -28.85 -27.98 -3.32
CA ASN A 817 -29.36 -29.06 -4.13
C ASN A 817 -30.63 -29.68 -3.50
N THR A 818 -31.68 -29.84 -4.31
CA THR A 818 -32.97 -30.44 -3.94
C THR A 818 -33.11 -31.91 -4.37
N THR A 819 -32.25 -32.39 -5.27
CA THR A 819 -32.28 -33.78 -5.79
C THR A 819 -31.70 -34.78 -4.79
N SER A 820 -32.24 -36.01 -4.79
CA SER A 820 -31.69 -37.15 -4.06
C SER A 820 -30.44 -37.72 -4.74
N ARG A 821 -29.63 -38.50 -4.01
CA ARG A 821 -28.46 -39.18 -4.59
C ARG A 821 -28.82 -40.04 -5.80
N ARG A 822 -29.91 -40.79 -5.70
CA ARG A 822 -30.34 -41.69 -6.77
C ARG A 822 -30.60 -40.96 -8.09
N GLU A 823 -31.33 -39.85 -8.05
CA GLU A 823 -31.63 -39.04 -9.25
C GLU A 823 -30.35 -38.43 -9.85
N ARG A 824 -29.35 -38.09 -9.02
CA ARG A 824 -28.04 -37.61 -9.49
C ARG A 824 -27.23 -38.72 -10.15
N ASP A 825 -27.18 -39.90 -9.55
CA ASP A 825 -26.43 -41.05 -10.06
C ASP A 825 -27.07 -41.55 -11.38
N GLU A 826 -28.41 -41.56 -11.47
CA GLU A 826 -29.17 -41.84 -12.71
C GLU A 826 -28.95 -40.73 -13.78
N ALA A 827 -28.93 -39.45 -13.41
CA ALA A 827 -28.67 -38.35 -14.34
C ALA A 827 -27.21 -38.30 -14.85
N ALA A 828 -26.23 -38.70 -14.03
CA ALA A 828 -24.83 -38.80 -14.40
C ALA A 828 -24.58 -39.99 -15.33
N ALA A 829 -25.22 -41.14 -15.07
CA ALA A 829 -25.22 -42.28 -15.97
C ALA A 829 -25.81 -41.92 -17.34
N MET A 830 -26.91 -41.15 -17.38
CA MET A 830 -27.46 -40.62 -18.64
C MET A 830 -26.53 -39.63 -19.37
N ALA A 831 -25.65 -38.92 -18.67
CA ALA A 831 -24.71 -37.99 -19.30
C ALA A 831 -23.56 -38.74 -20.01
N MET A 832 -23.08 -39.84 -19.42
CA MET A 832 -22.05 -40.71 -19.99
C MET A 832 -22.49 -41.55 -21.21
N ILE A 833 -23.70 -41.33 -21.73
CA ILE A 833 -24.29 -42.08 -22.86
C ILE A 833 -24.36 -41.22 -24.14
N VAL A 834 -24.04 -39.92 -24.08
CA VAL A 834 -24.21 -38.97 -25.20
C VAL A 834 -22.92 -38.77 -26.02
N ASP A 835 -21.76 -39.08 -25.46
CA ASP A 835 -20.45 -38.78 -26.05
C ASP A 835 -19.94 -39.91 -26.99
N GLU A 836 -20.56 -40.12 -28.16
CA GLU A 836 -19.89 -40.84 -29.27
C GLU A 836 -20.37 -40.49 -30.71
N ASP A 837 -21.65 -40.16 -30.95
CA ASP A 837 -22.23 -40.07 -32.32
C ASP A 837 -22.67 -38.66 -32.84
N GLU A 838 -22.77 -37.60 -32.02
CA GLU A 838 -23.39 -36.31 -32.45
C GLU A 838 -22.46 -35.08 -32.60
N GLU A 839 -21.12 -35.19 -32.50
CA GLU A 839 -20.23 -34.02 -32.72
C GLU A 839 -20.05 -33.62 -34.20
N GLU A 840 -20.47 -34.42 -35.20
CA GLU A 840 -20.22 -34.16 -36.62
C GLU A 840 -21.31 -33.36 -37.39
N GLN A 841 -22.30 -32.74 -36.74
CA GLN A 841 -23.26 -31.90 -37.50
C GLN A 841 -23.87 -30.68 -36.78
N ILE A 842 -23.10 -29.60 -36.69
CA ILE A 842 -23.62 -28.22 -36.50
C ILE A 842 -23.20 -27.37 -37.71
N ASP A 843 -24.16 -27.05 -38.58
CA ASP A 843 -23.95 -26.28 -39.81
C ASP A 843 -23.59 -24.80 -39.48
N PRO A 844 -22.50 -24.22 -40.04
CA PRO A 844 -22.06 -22.87 -39.68
C PRO A 844 -23.00 -21.71 -40.05
N LEU A 845 -24.12 -21.96 -40.73
CA LEU A 845 -24.86 -20.92 -41.47
C LEU A 845 -26.40 -20.91 -41.27
N TRP A 846 -26.88 -20.69 -40.04
CA TRP A 846 -28.13 -19.93 -39.87
C TRP A 846 -28.13 -19.02 -38.63
N PRO A 847 -28.66 -17.78 -38.68
CA PRO A 847 -28.52 -16.81 -37.59
C PRO A 847 -29.75 -16.74 -36.67
N ASN A 848 -29.53 -16.42 -35.39
CA ASN A 848 -30.59 -15.96 -34.49
C ASN A 848 -30.52 -14.42 -34.37
N PRO A 849 -31.51 -13.65 -34.86
CA PRO A 849 -31.38 -12.21 -35.07
C PRO A 849 -31.84 -11.35 -33.87
N ARG A 850 -31.45 -10.05 -33.94
CA ARG A 850 -31.56 -9.00 -32.89
C ARG A 850 -30.53 -9.18 -31.77
N VAL A 851 -29.86 -8.14 -31.29
CA VAL A 851 -30.12 -6.69 -31.45
C VAL A 851 -29.07 -6.00 -32.32
N LEU A 852 -29.52 -5.27 -33.35
CA LEU A 852 -28.79 -4.15 -33.95
C LEU A 852 -29.45 -2.85 -33.49
N ILE A 853 -28.67 -1.80 -33.31
CA ILE A 853 -29.14 -0.46 -32.96
C ILE A 853 -29.76 0.19 -34.21
N ARG A 854 -30.96 0.77 -34.07
CA ARG A 854 -31.46 1.88 -34.90
C ARG A 854 -32.62 2.60 -34.22
N GLU A 855 -32.84 3.84 -34.64
CA GLU A 855 -33.74 4.81 -34.03
C GLU A 855 -35.10 4.91 -34.78
N GLU A 856 -35.95 5.82 -34.28
CA GLU A 856 -37.03 6.55 -34.97
C GLU A 856 -38.48 5.99 -35.08
N VAL A 857 -39.35 6.71 -34.34
CA VAL A 857 -40.77 7.13 -34.55
C VAL A 857 -41.92 6.18 -34.97
N ALA A 858 -42.92 6.16 -34.06
CA ALA A 858 -44.33 6.57 -34.23
C ALA A 858 -45.45 5.59 -34.69
N ALA A 859 -46.63 5.90 -34.14
CA ALA A 859 -48.00 5.73 -34.65
C ALA A 859 -48.74 4.36 -34.55
N ALA A 860 -49.62 4.31 -33.54
CA ALA A 860 -51.08 4.18 -33.66
C ALA A 860 -51.78 2.81 -33.88
N ASP A 861 -52.80 2.62 -33.02
CA ASP A 861 -54.13 1.99 -33.22
C ASP A 861 -54.31 0.52 -33.63
N GLY A 862 -55.29 -0.15 -32.98
CA GLY A 862 -56.16 -1.11 -33.70
C GLY A 862 -56.49 -2.47 -33.05
N ASN A 863 -57.19 -2.47 -31.92
CA ASN A 863 -57.83 -3.62 -31.22
C ASN A 863 -58.22 -4.87 -32.07
N ALA A 864 -57.97 -6.06 -31.51
CA ALA A 864 -58.85 -7.23 -31.66
C ALA A 864 -58.71 -8.16 -30.42
N GLU A 865 -59.82 -8.54 -29.80
CA GLU A 865 -59.87 -9.32 -28.56
C GLU A 865 -60.20 -10.80 -28.82
N ILE A 866 -59.49 -11.74 -28.17
CA ILE A 866 -59.98 -13.10 -27.87
C ILE A 866 -59.45 -13.49 -26.48
N GLU A 867 -60.33 -14.01 -25.62
CA GLU A 867 -60.08 -14.24 -24.19
C GLU A 867 -59.60 -15.67 -23.87
N ASN A 868 -58.82 -15.79 -22.78
CA ASN A 868 -58.69 -16.94 -21.86
C ASN A 868 -58.24 -18.32 -22.43
N GLU A 869 -57.54 -19.19 -21.71
CA GLU A 869 -57.33 -19.30 -20.25
C GLU A 869 -56.02 -20.07 -19.96
N ARG A 870 -55.16 -19.57 -19.05
CA ARG A 870 -54.28 -20.39 -18.16
C ARG A 870 -53.43 -19.55 -17.19
N ASN A 871 -53.36 -20.04 -15.95
CA ASN A 871 -52.34 -19.81 -14.91
C ASN A 871 -51.79 -18.38 -14.75
N VAL A 872 -52.30 -17.68 -13.72
CA VAL A 872 -51.65 -16.50 -13.15
C VAL A 872 -50.32 -16.89 -12.51
N GLU A 873 -49.20 -16.45 -13.09
CA GLU A 873 -47.94 -16.34 -12.35
C GLU A 873 -48.06 -15.16 -11.36
N PRO A 874 -47.55 -15.27 -10.12
CA PRO A 874 -47.47 -14.12 -9.23
C PRO A 874 -46.42 -13.14 -9.77
N GLU A 875 -46.84 -11.88 -9.97
CA GLU A 875 -45.97 -10.77 -10.38
C GLU A 875 -44.66 -10.74 -9.56
N PRO A 876 -43.51 -10.45 -10.19
CA PRO A 876 -42.28 -10.23 -9.45
C PRO A 876 -42.43 -8.96 -8.61
N ALA A 877 -42.39 -9.11 -7.28
CA ALA A 877 -42.45 -7.95 -6.39
C ALA A 877 -41.28 -6.99 -6.69
N GLU A 878 -41.62 -5.76 -7.09
CA GLU A 878 -40.72 -4.61 -7.12
C GLU A 878 -39.94 -4.55 -5.80
N ALA A 879 -38.61 -4.58 -5.89
CA ALA A 879 -37.75 -4.57 -4.73
C ALA A 879 -37.56 -3.12 -4.25
N ASP A 880 -38.58 -2.59 -3.56
CA ASP A 880 -38.53 -1.25 -2.98
C ASP A 880 -37.31 -1.12 -2.04
N GLU A 881 -36.44 -0.15 -2.31
CA GLU A 881 -35.12 -0.05 -1.66
C GLU A 881 -35.18 0.53 -0.23
N ASN A 882 -36.37 0.85 0.30
CA ASN A 882 -36.55 1.51 1.60
C ASN A 882 -37.67 0.87 2.46
N ASP A 883 -37.40 -0.28 3.09
CA ASP A 883 -38.32 -0.94 4.03
C ASP A 883 -37.67 -1.20 5.41
N ASP A 884 -37.82 -0.25 6.33
CA ASP A 884 -37.28 -0.28 7.71
C ASP A 884 -38.04 -1.25 8.65
N GLN A 885 -38.13 -2.53 8.25
CA GLN A 885 -38.82 -3.56 9.03
C GLN A 885 -37.92 -4.30 10.02
N GLN A 886 -38.37 -4.31 11.29
CA GLN A 886 -37.68 -4.96 12.41
C GLN A 886 -37.45 -6.47 12.16
N PRO A 887 -36.33 -7.05 12.65
CA PRO A 887 -35.90 -8.40 12.28
C PRO A 887 -36.85 -9.50 12.78
N ASN A 888 -37.80 -9.90 11.93
CA ASN A 888 -38.72 -11.00 12.15
C ASN A 888 -37.94 -12.33 12.28
N ARG A 889 -38.01 -12.94 13.46
CA ARG A 889 -37.22 -14.13 13.84
C ARG A 889 -37.57 -15.42 13.06
N ASN A 890 -38.60 -15.41 12.22
CA ASN A 890 -39.13 -16.57 11.52
C ASN A 890 -38.78 -16.60 10.01
N ARG A 891 -37.54 -16.27 9.61
CA ARG A 891 -37.07 -16.65 8.25
C ARG A 891 -36.89 -18.17 8.18
N GLY A 892 -37.41 -18.77 7.10
CA GLY A 892 -37.38 -20.23 6.88
C GLY A 892 -35.96 -20.81 6.69
N PRO A 893 -35.83 -22.14 6.58
CA PRO A 893 -34.52 -22.79 6.45
C PRO A 893 -33.76 -22.26 5.22
N ARG A 894 -32.52 -21.83 5.44
CA ARG A 894 -31.62 -21.29 4.40
C ARG A 894 -31.61 -22.17 3.14
N SER A 895 -31.75 -21.53 1.98
CA SER A 895 -31.82 -22.17 0.65
C SER A 895 -30.56 -21.98 -0.22
N ARG A 896 -29.62 -21.12 0.18
CA ARG A 896 -28.42 -20.74 -0.59
C ARG A 896 -27.14 -21.31 0.04
N VAL A 897 -26.19 -21.75 -0.79
CA VAL A 897 -24.86 -22.25 -0.41
C VAL A 897 -23.97 -21.11 0.07
N THR A 898 -23.35 -21.24 1.25
CA THR A 898 -22.35 -20.29 1.73
C THR A 898 -20.97 -20.56 1.14
N GLN A 899 -20.15 -19.50 1.06
CA GLN A 899 -18.77 -19.58 0.57
C GLN A 899 -17.92 -20.62 1.34
N ALA A 900 -18.14 -20.74 2.66
CA ALA A 900 -17.51 -21.75 3.52
C ALA A 900 -17.89 -23.19 3.12
N GLU A 901 -19.17 -23.45 2.84
CA GLU A 901 -19.65 -24.78 2.40
C GLU A 901 -19.15 -25.12 0.99
N PHE A 902 -19.11 -24.15 0.08
CA PHE A 902 -18.57 -24.31 -1.27
C PHE A 902 -17.10 -24.73 -1.23
N TYR A 903 -16.25 -23.94 -0.54
CA TYR A 903 -14.84 -24.27 -0.40
C TYR A 903 -14.62 -25.59 0.34
N SER A 904 -15.39 -25.90 1.38
CA SER A 904 -15.28 -27.20 2.06
C SER A 904 -15.64 -28.39 1.15
N SER A 905 -16.62 -28.24 0.25
CA SER A 905 -16.97 -29.27 -0.73
C SER A 905 -15.89 -29.45 -1.81
N ILE A 906 -15.21 -28.39 -2.24
CA ILE A 906 -14.04 -28.48 -3.15
C ILE A 906 -12.83 -29.13 -2.45
N MET A 907 -12.59 -28.78 -1.19
CA MET A 907 -11.44 -29.26 -0.39
C MET A 907 -11.67 -30.66 0.21
N SER A 908 -12.86 -31.22 0.09
CA SER A 908 -13.18 -32.57 0.57
C SER A 908 -12.42 -33.65 -0.21
N ILE A 909 -11.69 -34.50 0.53
CA ILE A 909 -10.94 -35.64 -0.03
C ILE A 909 -11.94 -36.72 -0.48
N ARG A 910 -11.92 -37.09 -1.77
CA ARG A 910 -12.81 -38.11 -2.36
C ARG A 910 -12.02 -39.35 -2.81
N GLY A 911 -12.60 -40.20 -3.66
CA GLY A 911 -11.89 -41.28 -4.35
C GLY A 911 -10.92 -40.76 -5.42
N ASP A 912 -11.27 -39.63 -6.03
CA ASP A 912 -10.84 -39.26 -7.38
C ASP A 912 -9.71 -38.21 -7.39
N PHE A 913 -9.15 -37.98 -8.59
CA PHE A 913 -8.11 -36.97 -8.80
C PHE A 913 -8.67 -35.55 -8.68
N ASN A 914 -8.41 -34.91 -7.54
CA ASN A 914 -8.77 -33.52 -7.29
C ASN A 914 -7.60 -32.58 -7.64
N ILE A 915 -7.80 -31.70 -8.63
CA ILE A 915 -6.80 -30.72 -9.11
C ILE A 915 -6.36 -29.79 -7.98
N VAL A 916 -7.33 -29.24 -7.24
CA VAL A 916 -7.12 -28.29 -6.15
C VAL A 916 -6.27 -28.91 -5.04
N LEU A 917 -6.55 -30.15 -4.64
CA LEU A 917 -5.76 -30.84 -3.61
C LEU A 917 -4.36 -31.25 -4.10
N SER A 918 -4.19 -31.48 -5.41
CA SER A 918 -2.92 -31.92 -6.00
C SER A 918 -1.92 -30.77 -6.23
N GLY A 919 -2.34 -29.51 -6.16
CA GLY A 919 -1.50 -28.32 -6.41
C GLY A 919 -0.42 -28.01 -5.35
N GLY A 920 -0.32 -28.78 -4.27
CA GLY A 920 0.75 -28.68 -3.25
C GLY A 920 0.93 -27.27 -2.68
N ALA A 921 2.04 -26.59 -3.05
CA ALA A 921 2.32 -25.24 -2.57
C ALA A 921 1.33 -24.17 -3.10
N LEU A 922 0.68 -24.41 -4.26
CA LEU A 922 -0.39 -23.55 -4.75
C LEU A 922 -1.70 -23.80 -3.99
N THR A 923 -1.97 -25.05 -3.61
CA THR A 923 -3.11 -25.43 -2.75
C THR A 923 -3.08 -24.70 -1.41
N GLN A 924 -1.90 -24.64 -0.76
CA GLN A 924 -1.74 -23.88 0.49
C GLN A 924 -2.08 -22.39 0.32
N GLN A 925 -1.67 -21.79 -0.79
CA GLN A 925 -1.98 -20.40 -1.11
C GLN A 925 -3.48 -20.20 -1.39
N TYR A 926 -4.11 -21.12 -2.14
CA TYR A 926 -5.55 -21.10 -2.41
C TYR A 926 -6.40 -21.33 -1.15
N PHE A 927 -5.97 -22.19 -0.23
CA PHE A 927 -6.67 -22.44 1.04
C PHE A 927 -6.70 -21.19 1.92
N VAL A 928 -5.55 -20.52 2.06
CA VAL A 928 -5.44 -19.29 2.86
C VAL A 928 -6.23 -18.15 2.21
N ASP A 929 -6.20 -18.01 0.89
CA ASP A 929 -7.02 -17.04 0.15
C ASP A 929 -8.52 -17.33 0.30
N SER A 930 -8.96 -18.58 0.12
CA SER A 930 -10.35 -19.02 0.32
C SER A 930 -10.86 -18.75 1.74
N PHE A 931 -9.99 -18.92 2.74
CA PHE A 931 -10.30 -18.59 4.14
C PHE A 931 -10.48 -17.08 4.32
N VAL A 932 -9.56 -16.25 3.83
CA VAL A 932 -9.66 -14.79 3.95
C VAL A 932 -10.85 -14.24 3.14
N LYS A 933 -11.19 -14.81 1.99
CA LYS A 933 -12.44 -14.51 1.25
C LYS A 933 -13.67 -14.81 2.11
N THR A 934 -13.70 -15.97 2.75
CA THR A 934 -14.81 -16.40 3.63
C THR A 934 -14.95 -15.51 4.87
N GLU A 935 -13.85 -15.16 5.54
CA GLU A 935 -13.86 -14.25 6.69
C GLU A 935 -14.15 -12.81 6.28
N GLY A 936 -13.65 -12.34 5.14
CA GLY A 936 -13.98 -11.04 4.57
C GLY A 936 -15.49 -10.90 4.34
N ASN A 937 -16.11 -11.90 3.70
CA ASN A 937 -17.56 -11.97 3.49
C ASN A 937 -18.35 -11.99 4.83
N ARG A 938 -17.87 -12.72 5.84
CA ARG A 938 -18.46 -12.71 7.20
C ARG A 938 -18.36 -11.34 7.86
N ILE A 939 -17.19 -10.69 7.79
CA ILE A 939 -16.95 -9.35 8.35
C ILE A 939 -17.78 -8.30 7.59
N ASP A 940 -17.89 -8.39 6.27
CA ASP A 940 -18.70 -7.50 5.44
C ASP A 940 -20.19 -7.66 5.74
N TRP A 941 -20.67 -8.88 6.02
CA TRP A 941 -22.03 -9.10 6.52
C TRP A 941 -22.21 -8.43 7.88
N LEU A 942 -21.34 -8.70 8.85
CA LEU A 942 -21.38 -8.07 10.18
C LEU A 942 -21.34 -6.54 10.10
N ARG A 943 -20.53 -5.98 9.19
CA ARG A 943 -20.40 -4.52 8.96
C ARG A 943 -21.73 -3.91 8.51
N LYS A 944 -22.46 -4.58 7.62
CA LYS A 944 -23.73 -4.09 7.06
C LYS A 944 -24.95 -4.30 7.97
N HIS A 945 -24.91 -5.28 8.88
CA HIS A 945 -26.08 -5.70 9.67
C HIS A 945 -25.93 -5.37 11.18
N GLN A 946 -25.20 -4.31 11.54
CA GLN A 946 -25.01 -3.89 12.94
C GLN A 946 -26.34 -3.53 13.65
N THR A 947 -27.30 -2.94 12.93
CA THR A 947 -28.65 -2.61 13.43
C THR A 947 -29.44 -3.87 13.78
N GLU A 948 -29.45 -4.88 12.90
CA GLU A 948 -30.07 -6.20 13.16
C GLU A 948 -29.45 -6.91 14.38
N LEU A 949 -28.15 -6.69 14.62
CA LEU A 949 -27.42 -7.21 15.80
C LEU A 949 -27.70 -6.42 17.09
N HIS A 950 -28.58 -5.40 17.04
CA HIS A 950 -28.91 -4.48 18.13
C HIS A 950 -27.68 -3.80 18.76
N VAL A 951 -26.72 -3.40 17.93
CA VAL A 951 -25.45 -2.76 18.37
C VAL A 951 -25.68 -1.43 19.12
N GLU A 952 -26.80 -0.75 18.85
CA GLU A 952 -27.30 0.41 19.60
C GLU A 952 -27.39 0.18 21.13
N ARG A 953 -27.60 -1.06 21.58
CA ARG A 953 -27.60 -1.38 23.02
C ARG A 953 -26.23 -1.24 23.69
N TYR A 954 -25.18 -0.99 22.92
CA TYR A 954 -23.83 -0.72 23.39
C TYR A 954 -23.42 0.77 23.23
N CYS A 955 -24.37 1.72 23.06
CA CYS A 955 -24.06 3.16 22.97
C CYS A 955 -23.05 3.61 24.02
N GLY A 956 -23.27 3.36 25.32
CA GLY A 956 -22.32 3.75 26.38
C GLY A 956 -20.91 3.17 26.25
N LEU A 957 -20.71 2.07 25.52
CA LEU A 957 -19.37 1.55 25.18
C LEU A 957 -18.75 2.33 24.01
N MET A 958 -19.55 2.69 23.01
CA MET A 958 -19.13 3.55 21.90
C MET A 958 -18.79 4.96 22.42
N ASP A 959 -19.63 5.51 23.30
CA ASP A 959 -19.42 6.80 23.96
C ASP A 959 -18.13 6.78 24.79
N TYR A 960 -17.90 5.74 25.59
CA TYR A 960 -16.64 5.56 26.33
C TYR A 960 -15.41 5.48 25.42
N ILE A 961 -15.49 4.73 24.31
CA ILE A 961 -14.36 4.59 23.36
C ILE A 961 -14.11 5.91 22.61
N ASN A 962 -15.15 6.62 22.18
CA ASN A 962 -15.03 7.94 21.54
C ASN A 962 -14.38 8.95 22.50
N ASN A 963 -14.91 9.06 23.73
CA ASN A 963 -14.32 9.91 24.78
C ASN A 963 -12.86 9.55 25.11
N ARG A 964 -12.47 8.28 25.01
CA ARG A 964 -11.08 7.85 25.20
C ARG A 964 -10.19 8.25 24.01
N ALA A 965 -10.64 8.01 22.78
CA ALA A 965 -9.88 8.33 21.58
C ALA A 965 -9.74 9.85 21.33
N GLU A 966 -10.72 10.65 21.75
CA GLU A 966 -10.61 12.12 21.79
C GLU A 966 -9.52 12.59 22.78
N ARG A 967 -9.36 11.91 23.94
CA ARG A 967 -8.27 12.17 24.89
C ARG A 967 -6.90 11.71 24.38
N GLU A 968 -6.85 10.56 23.71
CA GLU A 968 -5.63 9.99 23.11
C GLU A 968 -5.29 10.62 21.75
N ASN A 969 -6.16 11.49 21.22
CA ASN A 969 -6.06 12.18 19.93
C ASN A 969 -5.85 11.24 18.73
N VAL A 970 -6.57 10.10 18.73
CA VAL A 970 -6.52 9.05 17.70
C VAL A 970 -7.78 9.12 16.82
N GLU A 971 -7.62 9.13 15.49
CA GLU A 971 -8.76 9.06 14.57
C GLU A 971 -9.54 7.74 14.75
N VAL A 972 -10.77 7.83 15.29
CA VAL A 972 -11.68 6.68 15.42
C VAL A 972 -12.20 6.27 14.05
N GLY A 973 -11.53 5.30 13.42
CA GLY A 973 -12.10 4.56 12.31
C GLY A 973 -13.41 3.85 12.71
N SER A 974 -14.32 3.66 11.75
CA SER A 974 -15.66 3.13 12.01
C SER A 974 -15.64 1.82 12.84
N ILE A 975 -16.15 1.90 14.08
CA ILE A 975 -16.20 0.77 15.01
C ILE A 975 -17.33 -0.19 14.60
N TYR A 976 -17.01 -1.48 14.52
CA TYR A 976 -17.98 -2.55 14.26
C TYR A 976 -17.86 -3.62 15.35
N ILE A 977 -18.95 -3.88 16.08
CA ILE A 977 -18.94 -4.84 17.18
C ILE A 977 -19.08 -6.26 16.63
N LEU A 978 -18.11 -7.12 16.95
CA LEU A 978 -18.09 -8.53 16.58
C LEU A 978 -18.85 -9.37 17.65
N PRO A 979 -19.76 -10.28 17.25
CA PRO A 979 -20.45 -11.16 18.18
C PRO A 979 -19.52 -12.25 18.74
N SER A 980 -19.89 -12.87 19.86
CA SER A 980 -19.12 -13.98 20.45
C SER A 980 -19.05 -15.24 19.57
N SER A 981 -19.94 -15.36 18.57
CA SER A 981 -19.89 -16.40 17.54
C SER A 981 -18.81 -16.14 16.47
N PHE A 982 -18.20 -14.96 16.41
CA PHE A 982 -17.11 -14.67 15.50
C PHE A 982 -15.78 -15.25 16.02
N ILE A 983 -15.23 -16.21 15.28
CA ILE A 983 -14.02 -16.95 15.66
C ILE A 983 -12.83 -15.99 15.65
N GLY A 984 -12.08 -15.95 16.76
CA GLY A 984 -10.98 -15.00 16.94
C GLY A 984 -11.39 -13.64 17.53
N SER A 985 -12.67 -13.38 17.78
CA SER A 985 -13.06 -12.27 18.65
C SER A 985 -12.54 -12.49 20.08
N PRO A 986 -12.25 -11.43 20.87
CA PRO A 986 -11.83 -11.59 22.27
C PRO A 986 -12.83 -12.38 23.12
N ARG A 987 -14.13 -12.27 22.81
CA ARG A 987 -15.20 -13.05 23.46
C ARG A 987 -15.09 -14.55 23.11
N ALA A 988 -14.88 -14.89 21.83
CA ALA A 988 -14.65 -16.27 21.41
C ALA A 988 -13.34 -16.85 21.97
N MET A 989 -12.26 -16.06 22.05
CA MET A 989 -11.01 -16.50 22.68
C MET A 989 -11.20 -16.81 24.17
N LYS A 990 -11.92 -15.95 24.90
CA LYS A 990 -12.24 -16.18 26.32
C LYS A 990 -13.09 -17.43 26.54
N GLN A 991 -14.07 -17.69 25.66
CA GLN A 991 -14.87 -18.91 25.70
C GLN A 991 -14.03 -20.16 25.36
N ASN A 992 -13.26 -20.15 24.27
CA ASN A 992 -12.36 -21.25 23.91
C ASN A 992 -11.33 -21.54 25.01
N TYR A 993 -10.85 -20.51 25.73
CA TYR A 993 -10.00 -20.68 26.90
C TYR A 993 -10.74 -21.36 28.07
N GLN A 994 -11.98 -20.96 28.36
CA GLN A 994 -12.81 -21.64 29.38
C GLN A 994 -13.06 -23.11 29.02
N ASP A 995 -13.39 -23.40 27.75
CA ASP A 995 -13.57 -24.77 27.26
C ASP A 995 -12.26 -25.58 27.33
N ALA A 996 -11.11 -24.97 26.97
CA ALA A 996 -9.79 -25.60 27.10
C ALA A 996 -9.43 -25.89 28.58
N MET A 997 -9.70 -24.95 29.49
CA MET A 997 -9.50 -25.15 30.93
C MET A 997 -10.44 -26.24 31.49
N ALA A 998 -11.68 -26.35 31.01
CA ALA A 998 -12.60 -27.42 31.37
C ALA A 998 -12.15 -28.79 30.83
N ILE A 999 -11.58 -28.83 29.62
CA ILE A 999 -10.94 -30.03 29.06
C ILE A 999 -9.73 -30.43 29.91
N VAL A 1000 -8.84 -29.49 30.26
CA VAL A 1000 -7.67 -29.75 31.10
C VAL A 1000 -8.07 -30.20 32.51
N ALA A 1001 -9.08 -29.60 33.12
CA ALA A 1001 -9.61 -30.02 34.42
C ALA A 1001 -10.20 -31.44 34.41
N LYS A 1002 -10.67 -31.93 33.25
CA LYS A 1002 -11.29 -33.27 33.10
C LYS A 1002 -10.31 -34.36 32.62
N PHE A 1003 -9.34 -34.00 31.78
CA PHE A 1003 -8.45 -34.95 31.09
C PHE A 1003 -6.96 -34.77 31.43
N GLY A 1004 -6.61 -33.78 32.26
CA GLY A 1004 -5.23 -33.45 32.63
C GLY A 1004 -4.59 -32.41 31.71
N ASN A 1005 -3.38 -31.97 32.08
CA ASN A 1005 -2.60 -31.03 31.27
C ASN A 1005 -2.29 -31.63 29.89
N GLN A 1006 -2.51 -30.85 28.84
CA GLN A 1006 -2.17 -31.26 27.48
C GLN A 1006 -0.65 -31.24 27.28
N LEU A 1007 -0.04 -32.42 27.19
CA LEU A 1007 1.33 -32.58 26.70
C LEU A 1007 1.32 -32.42 25.17
N PHE A 1008 1.48 -31.17 24.71
CA PHE A 1008 1.65 -30.86 23.28
C PHE A 1008 3.10 -31.10 22.83
N PHE A 1009 3.25 -31.45 21.55
CA PHE A 1009 4.50 -31.83 20.86
C PHE A 1009 5.42 -30.66 20.54
#